data_AF-A0A396L2A9-F1
#
_entry.id   AF-A0A396L2A9-F1
#
_cell.length_a   1.000
_cell.length_b   1.000
_cell.length_c   1.000
_cell.angle_alpha   90.00
_cell.angle_beta   90.00
_cell.angle_gamma   90.00
#
_symmetry.space_group_name_H-M   'P 1'
#
loop_
_entity.id
_entity.type
_entity.pdbx_description
1 polymer ?
#
loop_
_entity_poly.entity_id
_entity_poly.type
_entity_poly.pdbx_seq_one_letter_code
_entity_poly.pdbx_strand_id
1 'polypeptide(L)'
;MQALIGPLQELAEFEAIQKEKQKEAGVLQISGCVNSQKTHMMYALGDGCKYRVIACSSESKARQVYEEYHMLDPETYFYPAKDFLFYQADIRSKELQESRMTVVQAILEEKSLTVVVSFDAFMDALPVKGAMKDRVIQIENGQTLDFDEIRKALTENGYDREEQVDGPGQFAIRGGILDIYPLTGELPVRIELWGDEVDSIRSFDTDSQRSVQNLDEAVIYPADELPGRPGKRVSFLEYFPPEDTLVFLDEPTRLVEKGEAVEQEFVEAQAKRVESGYEVSDDEMELYETAEIVKRMNTYYCIGLSALETHGNGFRFRNKFSINTKSVNPYNNSFEMLTRDLKRLKRNDYRVILLSGSRTRAKRLAEDLRDYNLSSYYSEEQDREVQPGEIMTAYGHVAEGYEYPMLKFTVISETDIFGKVRKKRKRKKYEGRKIRDFTELKVGDYVVHENHGVGIYQGIEKIESDKIAKDYMKISYAAGGNLYIPATQLDLIQKYASADARKPKLNRLGTQDWTRTRKRVKSAVQLIAKDLVKLYAARQEQEGFVYGEDTVWQREFEEMFPFEETEDQMLAIDAVKQDMESTKIMDRLICGDVGYGKTEVAIRAAFKAVQENKQVVYLVPTTILAQQHYNTFAQRMKEFPVRVDLMCRFRTAAQQKKTIEDTKKGLVDIIIGTHRVLSDDLEFKDLGLLIIDEEQRFGVQHKEKIKKLKENVDVLALTATPIPRTLHMSLIGIRDMSVLEEAPEERMPIQTYVMEYNDEMVREAIQRECARQGQVYYVYNRVDNIAEVSAHIQKLVPEAVVAYAHGQMREHQLEKIMLDFINGEIDVLVSTTIIETGLDISNANTMIIHDADRLGLSQLYQLRGRVGRSNRMAYAFLMYQRNKLLREEAEKRLAAIREFTDLGSGFKIAMRDLEIRGAGNLLGAEQHGHMEAVGYDMYCKMLNEAVRTLKGEAEDEGFTTTMDLNVDAFIPDSYIPNEYQKLDIYKRIAAIENEEEMEDMTEELIDRYGDIPRKVMKLLEVATLKALAHSVYVTAVEQKGEQYIFTMYEKAKVRPEKIPELIQQYKGDLTFKPEEPPVFIYEEKKKNRKAKAVDALVVVKNVLNAMKALLDT
;
A
#
# COMPACT_ATOMS: atom_id res chain seq x y z
N MET A 1 35.55 8.16 -4.83
CA MET A 1 35.54 7.10 -5.89
C MET A 1 36.82 7.09 -6.75
N GLN A 2 38.00 7.28 -6.17
CA GLN A 2 39.25 7.23 -6.94
C GLN A 2 39.55 5.82 -7.51
N ALA A 3 39.00 4.77 -6.90
CA ALA A 3 39.16 3.40 -7.39
C ALA A 3 38.65 3.17 -8.82
N LEU A 4 37.58 3.88 -9.23
CA LEU A 4 36.96 3.76 -10.54
C LEU A 4 37.54 4.77 -11.55
N ILE A 5 37.73 6.03 -11.12
CA ILE A 5 38.20 7.12 -11.98
C ILE A 5 39.71 7.08 -12.23
N GLY A 6 40.52 6.72 -11.21
CA GLY A 6 41.98 6.76 -11.28
C GLY A 6 42.55 6.07 -12.53
N PRO A 7 42.18 4.81 -12.81
CA PRO A 7 42.64 4.11 -14.00
C PRO A 7 42.32 4.81 -15.34
N LEU A 8 41.22 5.57 -15.43
CA LEU A 8 40.85 6.27 -16.66
C LEU A 8 41.81 7.43 -16.99
N GLN A 9 42.48 8.01 -16.00
CA GLN A 9 43.46 9.09 -16.21
C GLN A 9 44.69 8.62 -16.99
N GLU A 10 44.98 7.32 -16.99
CA GLU A 10 46.07 6.73 -17.78
C GLU A 10 45.70 6.54 -19.26
N LEU A 11 44.42 6.72 -19.63
CA LEU A 11 43.96 6.59 -21.01
C LEU A 11 44.16 7.92 -21.77
N ALA A 12 45.02 7.90 -22.79
CA ALA A 12 45.32 9.09 -23.60
C ALA A 12 44.07 9.67 -24.28
N GLU A 13 43.16 8.81 -24.73
CA GLU A 13 41.88 9.20 -25.30
C GLU A 13 40.99 9.93 -24.28
N PHE A 14 41.00 9.50 -23.01
CA PHE A 14 40.22 10.15 -21.94
C PHE A 14 40.73 11.57 -21.67
N GLU A 15 42.06 11.76 -21.59
CA GLU A 15 42.67 13.09 -21.42
C GLU A 15 42.35 14.00 -22.63
N ALA A 16 42.35 13.45 -23.84
CA ALA A 16 41.98 14.19 -25.04
C ALA A 16 40.51 14.61 -25.02
N ILE A 17 39.59 13.72 -24.63
CA ILE A 17 38.16 14.02 -24.49
C ILE A 17 37.93 15.08 -23.41
N GLN A 18 38.58 14.98 -22.25
CA GLN A 18 38.50 15.98 -21.18
C GLN A 18 38.91 17.38 -21.65
N LYS A 19 39.92 17.48 -22.52
CA LYS A 19 40.33 18.77 -23.12
C LYS A 19 39.33 19.30 -24.12
N GLU A 20 38.58 18.44 -24.83
CA GLU A 20 37.64 18.85 -25.88
C GLU A 20 36.20 19.06 -25.38
N LYS A 21 35.82 18.48 -24.23
CA LYS A 21 34.40 18.34 -23.81
C LYS A 21 33.57 19.62 -23.74
N GLN A 22 34.20 20.78 -23.53
CA GLN A 22 33.53 22.09 -23.42
C GLN A 22 34.13 23.17 -24.34
N LYS A 23 34.88 22.77 -25.38
CA LYS A 23 35.52 23.75 -26.29
C LYS A 23 34.55 24.39 -27.28
N GLU A 24 33.61 23.61 -27.80
CA GLU A 24 32.69 24.05 -28.84
C GLU A 24 31.36 23.26 -28.68
N ALA A 25 30.18 23.90 -28.82
CA ALA A 25 28.83 23.29 -28.80
C ALA A 25 28.44 22.34 -29.98
N GLY A 26 28.32 21.04 -29.75
CA GLY A 26 28.10 19.99 -30.74
C GLY A 26 28.45 18.63 -30.13
N VAL A 27 28.39 17.54 -30.91
CA VAL A 27 28.58 16.19 -30.37
C VAL A 27 30.02 15.69 -30.54
N LEU A 28 30.67 15.31 -29.44
CA LEU A 28 31.85 14.46 -29.44
C LEU A 28 31.41 13.00 -29.43
N GLN A 29 31.83 12.24 -30.44
CA GLN A 29 31.44 10.84 -30.57
C GLN A 29 32.49 9.93 -29.94
N ILE A 30 32.06 9.05 -29.05
CA ILE A 30 32.89 7.98 -28.45
C ILE A 30 32.30 6.64 -28.90
N SER A 31 33.11 5.87 -29.63
CA SER A 31 32.75 4.54 -30.15
C SER A 31 33.49 3.42 -29.41
N GLY A 32 32.93 2.20 -29.45
CA GLY A 32 33.52 1.02 -28.80
C GLY A 32 33.17 0.88 -27.31
N CYS A 33 32.13 1.57 -26.86
CA CYS A 33 31.62 1.50 -25.49
C CYS A 33 30.66 0.32 -25.28
N VAL A 34 30.66 -0.26 -24.08
CA VAL A 34 29.73 -1.31 -23.65
C VAL A 34 28.76 -0.80 -22.58
N ASN A 35 27.64 -1.50 -22.34
CA ASN A 35 26.48 -1.04 -21.55
C ASN A 35 26.81 -0.22 -20.28
N SER A 36 27.06 -0.86 -19.13
CA SER A 36 27.29 -0.15 -17.85
C SER A 36 28.62 0.64 -17.83
N GLN A 37 29.55 0.32 -18.73
CA GLN A 37 30.78 1.10 -18.91
C GLN A 37 30.48 2.53 -19.37
N LYS A 38 29.41 2.75 -20.14
CA LYS A 38 28.98 4.09 -20.54
C LYS A 38 28.65 4.95 -19.33
N THR A 39 27.89 4.44 -18.37
CA THR A 39 27.53 5.16 -17.13
C THR A 39 28.79 5.59 -16.37
N HIS A 40 29.76 4.67 -16.24
CA HIS A 40 31.06 4.98 -15.64
C HIS A 40 31.81 6.08 -16.38
N MET A 41 31.84 6.04 -17.72
CA MET A 41 32.48 7.07 -18.54
C MET A 41 31.75 8.43 -18.45
N MET A 42 30.42 8.43 -18.44
CA MET A 42 29.61 9.65 -18.28
C MET A 42 29.93 10.32 -16.93
N TYR A 43 29.98 9.54 -15.85
CA TYR A 43 30.36 10.05 -14.53
C TYR A 43 31.77 10.65 -14.52
N ALA A 44 32.76 9.94 -15.06
CA ALA A 44 34.14 10.42 -15.12
C ALA A 44 34.33 11.67 -15.99
N LEU A 45 33.56 11.80 -17.08
CA LEU A 45 33.59 12.97 -17.97
C LEU A 45 32.76 14.15 -17.44
N GLY A 46 31.79 13.89 -16.58
CA GLY A 46 30.89 14.89 -16.00
C GLY A 46 31.54 15.83 -14.98
N ASP A 47 32.74 15.49 -14.49
CA ASP A 47 33.43 16.29 -13.48
C ASP A 47 33.64 17.75 -13.91
N GLY A 48 33.42 18.69 -12.97
CA GLY A 48 33.52 20.13 -13.21
C GLY A 48 32.34 20.79 -13.95
N CYS A 49 31.27 20.05 -14.28
CA CYS A 49 30.07 20.62 -14.92
C CYS A 49 28.94 20.84 -13.91
N LYS A 50 28.27 22.01 -13.95
CA LYS A 50 27.16 22.32 -13.04
C LYS A 50 25.97 21.40 -13.31
N TYR A 51 25.55 21.28 -14.56
CA TYR A 51 24.45 20.40 -14.96
C TYR A 51 24.94 19.27 -15.86
N ARG A 52 24.49 18.05 -15.56
CA ARG A 52 24.77 16.85 -16.35
C ARG A 52 23.44 16.24 -16.76
N VAL A 53 23.15 16.18 -18.05
CA VAL A 53 21.87 15.64 -18.55
C VAL A 53 22.17 14.38 -19.34
N ILE A 54 21.56 13.25 -18.96
CA ILE A 54 21.77 11.96 -19.62
C ILE A 54 20.50 11.56 -20.36
N ALA A 55 20.56 11.58 -21.70
CA ALA A 55 19.46 11.21 -22.57
C ALA A 55 19.56 9.72 -22.97
N CYS A 56 18.50 8.98 -22.67
CA CYS A 56 18.38 7.56 -22.96
C CYS A 56 17.25 7.27 -23.96
N SER A 57 17.35 6.15 -24.67
CA SER A 57 16.39 5.76 -25.72
C SER A 57 15.07 5.21 -25.19
N SER A 58 14.95 4.93 -23.90
CA SER A 58 13.68 4.51 -23.29
C SER A 58 13.69 4.77 -21.79
N GLU A 59 12.51 4.83 -21.19
CA GLU A 59 12.34 4.97 -19.74
C GLU A 59 13.00 3.81 -18.98
N SER A 60 12.90 2.57 -19.49
CA SER A 60 13.55 1.40 -18.87
C SER A 60 15.07 1.53 -18.82
N LYS A 61 15.67 2.03 -19.91
CA LYS A 61 17.11 2.29 -19.98
C LYS A 61 17.50 3.46 -19.09
N ALA A 62 16.69 4.52 -19.08
CA ALA A 62 16.89 5.67 -18.21
C ALA A 62 16.85 5.29 -16.73
N ARG A 63 15.92 4.42 -16.30
CA ARG A 63 15.89 3.87 -14.92
C ARG A 63 17.14 3.06 -14.59
N GLN A 64 17.58 2.18 -15.49
CA GLN A 64 18.82 1.42 -15.30
C GLN A 64 20.03 2.35 -15.12
N VAL A 65 20.16 3.36 -15.99
CA VAL A 65 21.25 4.35 -15.92
C VAL A 65 21.14 5.20 -14.66
N TYR A 66 19.93 5.59 -14.26
CA TYR A 66 19.67 6.30 -13.01
C TYR A 66 20.14 5.49 -11.80
N GLU A 67 19.79 4.21 -11.69
CA GLU A 67 20.21 3.36 -10.57
C GLU A 67 21.73 3.18 -10.48
N GLU A 68 22.39 3.00 -11.63
CA GLU A 68 23.85 2.91 -11.70
C GLU A 68 24.53 4.25 -11.35
N TYR A 69 24.04 5.34 -11.92
CA TYR A 69 24.64 6.67 -11.75
C TYR A 69 24.37 7.25 -10.36
N HIS A 70 23.18 7.02 -9.78
CA HIS A 70 22.83 7.47 -8.42
C HIS A 70 23.73 6.83 -7.34
N MET A 71 24.29 5.64 -7.60
CA MET A 71 25.30 5.04 -6.72
C MET A 71 26.66 5.74 -6.81
N LEU A 72 26.97 6.35 -7.97
CA LEU A 72 28.19 7.12 -8.21
C LEU A 72 28.06 8.56 -7.70
N ASP A 73 26.89 9.15 -7.88
CA ASP A 73 26.52 10.50 -7.49
C ASP A 73 25.11 10.52 -6.88
N PRO A 74 24.96 10.62 -5.55
CA PRO A 74 23.66 10.70 -4.91
C PRO A 74 22.79 11.88 -5.39
N GLU A 75 23.39 12.96 -5.90
CA GLU A 75 22.70 14.12 -6.49
C GLU A 75 22.27 13.86 -7.95
N THR A 76 21.71 12.68 -8.17
CA THR A 76 21.15 12.24 -9.45
C THR A 76 19.64 12.12 -9.33
N TYR A 77 18.93 12.69 -10.29
CA TYR A 77 17.47 12.74 -10.37
C TYR A 77 16.99 12.04 -11.64
N PHE A 78 15.82 11.40 -11.55
CA PHE A 78 15.15 10.77 -12.68
C PHE A 78 13.93 11.61 -13.09
N TYR A 79 13.87 12.06 -14.34
CA TYR A 79 12.73 12.81 -14.85
C TYR A 79 11.91 11.93 -15.80
N PRO A 80 10.73 11.44 -15.38
CA PRO A 80 9.91 10.57 -16.20
C PRO A 80 9.22 11.34 -17.33
N ALA A 81 9.07 10.69 -18.50
CA ALA A 81 8.30 11.23 -19.61
C ALA A 81 6.78 11.11 -19.35
N LYS A 82 5.99 12.00 -19.94
CA LYS A 82 4.53 11.89 -19.96
C LYS A 82 4.08 10.91 -21.05
N ASP A 83 2.99 10.20 -20.81
CA ASP A 83 2.34 9.44 -21.86
C ASP A 83 1.45 10.38 -22.70
N PHE A 84 2.00 10.84 -23.84
CA PHE A 84 1.34 11.80 -24.73
C PHE A 84 -0.02 11.30 -25.28
N LEU A 85 -0.26 9.99 -25.33
CA LEU A 85 -1.50 9.41 -25.86
C LEU A 85 -2.62 9.40 -24.83
N PHE A 86 -2.28 9.11 -23.57
CA PHE A 86 -3.23 8.91 -22.47
C PHE A 86 -3.23 10.05 -21.44
N TYR A 87 -2.56 11.17 -21.72
CA TYR A 87 -2.39 12.31 -20.81
C TYR A 87 -3.68 12.78 -20.14
N GLN A 88 -4.82 12.88 -20.85
CA GLN A 88 -6.09 13.31 -20.26
C GLN A 88 -6.61 12.37 -19.15
N ALA A 89 -6.27 11.08 -19.23
CA ALA A 89 -6.59 10.11 -18.19
C ALA A 89 -5.60 10.17 -17.01
N ASP A 90 -4.42 10.77 -17.22
CA ASP A 90 -3.29 10.90 -16.29
C ASP A 90 -3.32 12.19 -15.45
N ILE A 91 -4.07 13.23 -15.85
CA ILE A 91 -4.19 14.55 -15.17
C ILE A 91 -4.57 14.45 -13.68
N ARG A 92 -4.99 13.27 -13.19
CA ARG A 92 -5.37 13.07 -11.79
C ARG A 92 -4.36 12.26 -10.95
N SER A 93 -3.23 11.82 -11.50
CA SER A 93 -2.17 11.13 -10.74
C SER A 93 -1.13 12.12 -10.24
N LYS A 94 -1.09 12.37 -8.92
CA LYS A 94 -0.12 13.29 -8.29
C LYS A 94 1.31 12.74 -8.26
N GLU A 95 1.51 11.42 -8.40
CA GLU A 95 2.84 10.77 -8.30
C GLU A 95 3.78 11.13 -9.46
N LEU A 96 3.26 11.13 -10.70
CA LEU A 96 4.03 11.50 -11.88
C LEU A 96 4.39 12.99 -11.82
N GLN A 97 3.43 13.82 -11.42
CA GLN A 97 3.62 15.26 -11.22
C GLN A 97 4.66 15.51 -10.12
N GLU A 98 4.57 14.82 -8.98
CA GLU A 98 5.54 14.90 -7.90
C GLU A 98 6.94 14.59 -8.38
N SER A 99 7.14 13.43 -9.03
CA SER A 99 8.46 13.01 -9.54
C SER A 99 9.07 14.06 -10.48
N ARG A 100 8.25 14.67 -11.34
CA ARG A 100 8.70 15.69 -12.31
C ARG A 100 8.95 17.03 -11.62
N MET A 101 8.08 17.44 -10.71
CA MET A 101 8.21 18.69 -9.98
C MET A 101 9.40 18.67 -9.01
N THR A 102 9.79 17.52 -8.46
CA THR A 102 11.01 17.39 -7.65
C THR A 102 12.26 17.75 -8.46
N VAL A 103 12.33 17.32 -9.72
CA VAL A 103 13.45 17.70 -10.61
C VAL A 103 13.39 19.19 -10.95
N VAL A 104 12.20 19.72 -11.26
CA VAL A 104 12.02 21.14 -11.54
C VAL A 104 12.43 22.00 -10.35
N GLN A 105 12.04 21.63 -9.13
CA GLN A 105 12.48 22.27 -7.89
C GLN A 105 14.00 22.28 -7.78
N ALA A 106 14.66 21.13 -7.94
CA ALA A 106 16.11 21.04 -7.83
C ALA A 106 16.83 21.95 -8.85
N ILE A 107 16.26 22.11 -10.05
CA ILE A 107 16.75 23.04 -11.09
C ILE A 107 16.50 24.51 -10.73
N LEU A 108 15.37 24.82 -10.09
CA LEU A 108 15.02 26.17 -9.63
C LEU A 108 15.89 26.63 -8.45
N GLU A 109 16.31 25.70 -7.59
CA GLU A 109 17.28 25.90 -6.50
C GLU A 109 18.72 26.10 -7.01
N GLU A 110 18.95 25.97 -8.32
CA GLU A 110 20.25 26.16 -8.98
C GLU A 110 21.38 25.26 -8.45
N LYS A 111 21.02 24.12 -7.88
CA LYS A 111 21.96 23.08 -7.41
C LYS A 111 22.72 22.47 -8.59
N SER A 112 23.96 22.03 -8.34
CA SER A 112 24.65 21.15 -9.30
C SER A 112 24.05 19.77 -9.20
N LEU A 113 23.57 19.24 -10.32
CA LEU A 113 22.79 18.00 -10.32
C LEU A 113 22.95 17.24 -11.64
N THR A 114 22.71 15.94 -11.57
CA THR A 114 22.60 15.07 -12.75
C THR A 114 21.14 14.71 -12.97
N VAL A 115 20.62 14.86 -14.20
CA VAL A 115 19.26 14.40 -14.57
C VAL A 115 19.35 13.31 -15.61
N VAL A 116 18.73 12.17 -15.33
CA VAL A 116 18.57 11.06 -16.28
C VAL A 116 17.16 11.07 -16.83
N VAL A 117 17.04 11.09 -18.15
CA VAL A 117 15.76 11.23 -18.86
C VAL A 117 15.69 10.31 -20.07
N SER A 118 14.48 9.95 -20.46
CA SER A 118 14.23 9.39 -21.79
C SER A 118 14.03 10.51 -22.82
N PHE A 119 14.33 10.22 -24.09
CA PHE A 119 14.33 11.23 -25.16
C PHE A 119 12.97 11.94 -25.32
N ASP A 120 11.88 11.19 -25.20
CA ASP A 120 10.49 11.65 -25.25
C ASP A 120 10.14 12.70 -24.18
N ALA A 121 10.82 12.71 -23.02
CA ALA A 121 10.60 13.73 -22.00
C ALA A 121 10.99 15.15 -22.48
N PHE A 122 11.91 15.27 -23.45
CA PHE A 122 12.27 16.56 -24.03
C PHE A 122 11.23 17.10 -25.00
N MET A 123 10.35 16.23 -25.52
CA MET A 123 9.33 16.60 -26.50
C MET A 123 8.15 17.36 -25.85
N ASP A 124 8.08 17.40 -24.52
CA ASP A 124 7.04 18.09 -23.76
C ASP A 124 7.22 19.62 -23.70
N ALA A 125 6.10 20.35 -23.59
CA ALA A 125 6.05 21.80 -23.61
C ALA A 125 5.72 22.41 -22.23
N LEU A 126 6.77 22.90 -21.58
CA LEU A 126 6.73 23.47 -20.23
C LEU A 126 6.73 25.00 -20.26
N PRO A 127 6.30 25.68 -19.18
CA PRO A 127 6.49 27.13 -19.04
C PRO A 127 7.98 27.49 -19.04
N VAL A 128 8.31 28.75 -19.32
CA VAL A 128 9.70 29.22 -19.19
C VAL A 128 10.13 29.14 -17.72
N LYS A 129 11.39 28.74 -17.45
CA LYS A 129 11.98 28.64 -16.11
C LYS A 129 11.70 29.86 -15.21
N GLY A 130 11.80 31.08 -15.76
CA GLY A 130 11.51 32.31 -15.04
C GLY A 130 10.06 32.39 -14.52
N ALA A 131 9.09 32.00 -15.36
CA ALA A 131 7.68 31.98 -14.98
C ALA A 131 7.37 30.94 -13.89
N MET A 132 8.15 29.85 -13.82
CA MET A 132 8.06 28.90 -12.71
C MET A 132 8.67 29.46 -11.42
N LYS A 133 9.81 30.16 -11.53
CA LYS A 133 10.49 30.79 -10.39
C LYS A 133 9.62 31.88 -9.75
N ASP A 134 8.93 32.68 -10.57
CA ASP A 134 8.03 33.75 -10.10
C ASP A 134 6.81 33.22 -9.34
N ARG A 135 6.51 31.92 -9.45
CA ARG A 135 5.41 31.25 -8.75
C ARG A 135 5.82 30.56 -7.46
N VAL A 136 7.12 30.54 -7.12
CA VAL A 136 7.59 30.03 -5.84
C VAL A 136 7.14 30.98 -4.73
N ILE A 137 6.47 30.44 -3.72
CA ILE A 137 5.98 31.20 -2.57
C ILE A 137 6.98 30.99 -1.43
N GLN A 138 7.53 32.07 -0.89
CA GLN A 138 8.40 32.05 0.29
C GLN A 138 7.70 32.73 1.45
N ILE A 139 7.73 32.06 2.61
CA ILE A 139 7.11 32.53 3.86
C ILE A 139 8.15 32.44 4.98
N GLU A 140 8.42 33.55 5.64
CA GLU A 140 9.38 33.65 6.75
C GLU A 140 8.67 33.99 8.08
N ASN A 141 9.28 33.64 9.21
CA ASN A 141 8.81 34.08 10.53
C ASN A 141 8.82 35.63 10.62
N GLY A 142 7.75 36.22 11.16
CA GLY A 142 7.55 37.66 11.27
C GLY A 142 7.05 38.35 9.99
N GLN A 143 6.80 37.60 8.91
CA GLN A 143 6.21 38.14 7.69
C GLN A 143 4.71 38.40 7.87
N THR A 144 4.20 39.49 7.29
CA THR A 144 2.75 39.72 7.20
C THR A 144 2.15 38.96 6.01
N LEU A 145 1.09 38.18 6.23
CA LEU A 145 0.40 37.37 5.23
C LEU A 145 -1.09 37.70 5.14
N ASP A 146 -1.59 37.86 3.91
CA ASP A 146 -3.03 37.92 3.62
C ASP A 146 -3.53 36.54 3.15
N PHE A 147 -4.52 35.99 3.86
CA PHE A 147 -5.08 34.67 3.56
C PHE A 147 -5.81 34.59 2.21
N ASP A 148 -6.42 35.68 1.73
CA ASP A 148 -7.11 35.66 0.43
C ASP A 148 -6.11 35.67 -0.73
N GLU A 149 -5.00 36.40 -0.58
CA GLU A 149 -3.90 36.41 -1.57
C GLU A 149 -3.18 35.06 -1.62
N ILE A 150 -2.78 34.52 -0.46
CA ILE A 150 -2.07 33.24 -0.40
C ILE A 150 -2.94 32.09 -0.91
N ARG A 151 -4.24 32.09 -0.59
CA ARG A 151 -5.19 31.08 -1.07
C ARG A 151 -5.26 31.09 -2.60
N LYS A 152 -5.36 32.28 -3.19
CA LYS A 152 -5.43 32.44 -4.65
C LYS A 152 -4.13 31.96 -5.29
N ALA A 153 -2.97 32.34 -4.74
CA ALA A 153 -1.66 31.91 -5.23
C ALA A 153 -1.49 30.38 -5.17
N LEU A 154 -1.83 29.74 -4.05
CA LEU A 154 -1.77 28.27 -3.90
C LEU A 154 -2.68 27.56 -4.90
N THR A 155 -3.91 28.04 -5.09
CA THR A 155 -4.85 27.48 -6.06
C THR A 155 -4.32 27.62 -7.50
N GLU A 156 -3.78 28.78 -7.86
CA GLU A 156 -3.18 29.03 -9.18
C GLU A 156 -1.91 28.21 -9.42
N ASN A 157 -1.25 27.77 -8.35
CA ASN A 157 -0.09 26.88 -8.36
C ASN A 157 -0.46 25.39 -8.39
N GLY A 158 -1.75 25.05 -8.44
CA GLY A 158 -2.24 23.68 -8.55
C GLY A 158 -2.45 22.95 -7.23
N TYR A 159 -2.51 23.66 -6.09
CA TYR A 159 -2.84 23.06 -4.80
C TYR A 159 -4.35 22.95 -4.61
N ASP A 160 -4.80 21.82 -4.08
CA ASP A 160 -6.20 21.57 -3.74
C ASP A 160 -6.52 22.13 -2.34
N ARG A 161 -7.61 22.90 -2.23
CA ARG A 161 -8.07 23.41 -0.94
C ARG A 161 -8.94 22.37 -0.25
N GLU A 162 -8.53 21.96 0.94
CA GLU A 162 -9.23 20.99 1.76
C GLU A 162 -9.54 21.56 3.15
N GLU A 163 -10.38 20.84 3.91
CA GLU A 163 -10.64 21.15 5.33
C GLU A 163 -9.46 20.74 6.23
N GLN A 164 -8.74 19.70 5.82
CA GLN A 164 -7.55 19.15 6.48
C GLN A 164 -6.59 18.65 5.41
N VAL A 165 -5.30 18.76 5.69
CA VAL A 165 -4.25 18.26 4.82
C VAL A 165 -3.97 16.80 5.16
N ASP A 166 -4.24 15.90 4.21
CA ASP A 166 -4.04 14.46 4.33
C ASP A 166 -3.04 13.91 3.29
N GLY A 167 -2.67 14.68 2.27
CA GLY A 167 -1.68 14.28 1.27
C GLY A 167 -1.04 15.42 0.47
N PRO A 168 -0.01 15.13 -0.34
CA PRO A 168 0.76 16.13 -1.08
C PRO A 168 -0.08 16.97 -2.04
N GLY A 169 0.31 18.22 -2.23
CA GLY A 169 -0.38 19.18 -3.10
C GLY A 169 -1.73 19.64 -2.54
N GLN A 170 -1.94 19.57 -1.23
CA GLN A 170 -3.14 20.07 -0.55
C GLN A 170 -2.80 21.23 0.40
N PHE A 171 -3.78 22.06 0.71
CA PHE A 171 -3.68 23.06 1.78
C PHE A 171 -5.01 23.26 2.52
N ALA A 172 -4.93 23.67 3.79
CA ALA A 172 -6.07 23.97 4.64
C ALA A 172 -5.83 25.26 5.42
N ILE A 173 -6.90 26.04 5.65
CA ILE A 173 -6.86 27.28 6.44
C ILE A 173 -7.83 27.15 7.61
N ARG A 174 -7.32 27.28 8.84
CA ARG A 174 -8.05 27.07 10.09
C ARG A 174 -7.76 28.19 11.10
N GLY A 175 -8.62 29.20 11.15
CA GLY A 175 -8.40 30.36 12.03
C GLY A 175 -7.12 31.10 11.65
N GLY A 176 -6.16 31.19 12.57
CA GLY A 176 -4.83 31.75 12.32
C GLY A 176 -3.80 30.75 11.79
N ILE A 177 -4.20 29.53 11.39
CA ILE A 177 -3.30 28.47 10.95
C ILE A 177 -3.48 28.19 9.46
N LEU A 178 -2.36 28.09 8.74
CA LEU A 178 -2.27 27.65 7.35
C LEU A 178 -1.42 26.38 7.28
N ASP A 179 -2.06 25.26 6.95
CA ASP A 179 -1.38 23.99 6.70
C ASP A 179 -1.24 23.78 5.20
N ILE A 180 -0.05 23.41 4.75
CA ILE A 180 0.25 23.16 3.34
C ILE A 180 1.08 21.89 3.27
N TYR A 181 0.75 20.97 2.37
CA TYR A 181 1.63 19.87 2.01
C TYR A 181 2.27 20.14 0.66
N PRO A 182 3.53 20.64 0.62
CA PRO A 182 4.24 20.80 -0.64
C PRO A 182 4.26 19.49 -1.42
N LEU A 183 3.98 19.54 -2.73
CA LEU A 183 3.93 18.32 -3.54
C LEU A 183 5.24 17.53 -3.49
N THR A 184 6.37 18.23 -3.42
CA THR A 184 7.72 17.69 -3.45
C THR A 184 8.38 17.60 -2.06
N GLY A 185 7.65 17.95 -1.00
CA GLY A 185 8.15 17.95 0.37
C GLY A 185 7.96 16.60 1.05
N GLU A 186 8.88 16.23 1.95
CA GLU A 186 8.73 14.99 2.74
C GLU A 186 7.59 15.11 3.78
N LEU A 187 7.45 16.29 4.38
CA LEU A 187 6.45 16.57 5.42
C LEU A 187 5.66 17.84 5.07
N PRO A 188 4.37 17.91 5.46
CA PRO A 188 3.62 19.14 5.39
C PRO A 188 4.12 20.17 6.40
N VAL A 189 3.80 21.43 6.14
CA VAL A 189 4.18 22.59 6.92
C VAL A 189 2.94 23.29 7.46
N ARG A 190 2.96 23.60 8.75
CA ARG A 190 1.99 24.38 9.50
C ARG A 190 2.57 25.77 9.77
N ILE A 191 1.84 26.79 9.36
CA ILE A 191 2.19 28.20 9.55
C ILE A 191 1.15 28.80 10.50
N GLU A 192 1.58 29.20 11.68
CA GLU A 192 0.76 29.81 12.71
C GLU A 192 0.92 31.33 12.68
N LEU A 193 -0.19 32.05 12.63
CA LEU A 193 -0.23 33.52 12.56
C LEU A 193 -0.82 34.11 13.84
N TRP A 194 -0.21 35.22 14.29
CA TRP A 194 -0.76 36.10 15.32
C TRP A 194 -1.31 37.38 14.68
N GLY A 195 -2.61 37.38 14.38
CA GLY A 195 -3.23 38.43 13.57
C GLY A 195 -2.94 38.18 12.10
N ASP A 196 -2.15 39.05 11.47
CA ASP A 196 -1.66 38.94 10.09
C ASP A 196 -0.16 38.61 10.02
N GLU A 197 0.54 38.51 11.16
CA GLU A 197 1.98 38.22 11.23
C GLU A 197 2.25 36.74 11.52
N VAL A 198 3.21 36.13 10.81
CA VAL A 198 3.64 34.74 11.04
C VAL A 198 4.38 34.65 12.38
N ASP A 199 3.83 33.89 13.33
CA ASP A 199 4.41 33.65 14.65
C ASP A 199 5.35 32.44 14.65
N SER A 200 4.93 31.32 14.04
CA SER A 200 5.78 30.13 13.92
C SER A 200 5.50 29.29 12.67
N ILE A 201 6.54 28.64 12.16
CA ILE A 201 6.47 27.67 11.06
C ILE A 201 6.99 26.32 11.57
N ARG A 202 6.23 25.25 11.35
CA ARG A 202 6.57 23.89 11.83
C ARG A 202 6.22 22.85 10.79
N SER A 203 7.00 21.79 10.67
CA SER A 203 6.59 20.57 9.96
C SER A 203 5.66 19.74 10.85
N PHE A 204 4.74 18.96 10.28
CA PHE A 204 3.86 18.07 11.03
C PHE A 204 3.65 16.71 10.34
N ASP A 205 3.20 15.70 11.08
CA ASP A 205 2.86 14.37 10.55
C ASP A 205 1.38 14.33 10.13
N THR A 206 1.05 13.84 8.92
CA THR A 206 -0.34 13.84 8.42
C THR A 206 -1.26 12.87 9.16
N ASP A 207 -0.74 11.77 9.69
CA ASP A 207 -1.55 10.76 10.38
C ASP A 207 -1.90 11.24 11.80
N SER A 208 -0.91 11.74 12.54
CA SER A 208 -1.13 12.25 13.90
C SER A 208 -1.55 13.72 13.95
N GLN A 209 -1.36 14.46 12.85
CA GLN A 209 -1.55 15.91 12.74
C GLN A 209 -0.70 16.74 13.73
N ARG A 210 0.37 16.14 14.28
CA ARG A 210 1.24 16.74 15.30
C ARG A 210 2.52 17.29 14.68
N SER A 211 2.99 18.43 15.18
CA SER A 211 4.26 19.03 14.78
C SER A 211 5.42 18.09 15.08
N VAL A 212 6.39 18.10 14.17
CA VAL A 212 7.60 17.30 14.21
C VAL A 212 8.81 18.19 14.50
N GLN A 213 8.99 19.26 13.71
CA GLN A 213 10.16 20.12 13.81
C GLN A 213 9.82 21.58 13.46
N ASN A 214 10.36 22.54 14.22
CA ASN A 214 10.27 23.98 13.91
C ASN A 214 11.16 24.35 12.71
N LEU A 215 10.67 25.25 11.87
CA LEU A 215 11.33 25.75 10.67
C LEU A 215 11.46 27.28 10.75
N ASP A 216 12.52 27.82 10.17
CA ASP A 216 12.74 29.28 10.10
C ASP A 216 11.96 29.91 8.93
N GLU A 217 11.79 29.16 7.84
CA GLU A 217 11.09 29.55 6.62
C GLU A 217 10.35 28.35 6.00
N ALA A 218 9.35 28.65 5.16
CA ALA A 218 8.67 27.69 4.31
C ALA A 218 8.77 28.15 2.84
N VAL A 219 9.31 27.28 1.99
CA VAL A 219 9.39 27.49 0.53
C VAL A 219 8.44 26.53 -0.17
N ILE A 220 7.42 27.06 -0.84
CA ILE A 220 6.36 26.29 -1.49
C ILE A 220 6.50 26.43 -3.00
N TYR A 221 6.85 25.32 -3.65
CA TYR A 221 6.95 25.23 -5.10
C TYR A 221 5.58 24.94 -5.73
N PRO A 222 5.37 25.27 -7.02
CA PRO A 222 4.15 24.89 -7.73
C PRO A 222 3.89 23.37 -7.66
N ALA A 223 2.63 22.98 -7.51
CA ALA A 223 2.19 21.58 -7.54
C ALA A 223 1.81 21.14 -8.97
N ASP A 224 1.70 22.07 -9.91
CA ASP A 224 1.42 21.78 -11.31
C ASP A 224 2.55 22.30 -12.21
N GLU A 225 2.76 21.58 -13.32
CA GLU A 225 3.71 21.96 -14.37
C GLU A 225 3.19 23.10 -15.25
N LEU A 226 1.87 23.33 -15.24
CA LEU A 226 1.19 24.28 -16.12
C LEU A 226 0.39 25.37 -15.36
N PRO A 227 0.95 26.01 -14.32
CA PRO A 227 0.15 26.83 -13.43
C PRO A 227 -0.42 28.07 -14.17
N GLY A 228 -1.75 28.27 -14.12
CA GLY A 228 -2.50 29.46 -14.56
C GLY A 228 -2.36 29.98 -16.02
N ARG A 229 -2.17 29.12 -17.03
CA ARG A 229 -1.76 29.48 -18.42
C ARG A 229 -2.72 30.44 -19.18
N PRO A 230 -2.21 31.43 -19.97
CA PRO A 230 -1.29 31.24 -21.11
C PRO A 230 0.05 32.02 -21.07
N GLY A 231 1.05 31.53 -21.81
CA GLY A 231 2.39 32.11 -21.96
C GLY A 231 3.28 31.27 -22.90
N LYS A 232 4.48 31.78 -23.26
CA LYS A 232 5.43 31.06 -24.13
C LYS A 232 5.85 29.74 -23.50
N ARG A 233 5.84 28.64 -24.27
CA ARG A 233 6.31 27.32 -23.84
C ARG A 233 7.72 27.04 -24.35
N VAL A 234 8.44 26.15 -23.68
CA VAL A 234 9.81 25.71 -24.01
C VAL A 234 9.95 24.21 -23.75
N SER A 235 10.96 23.58 -24.35
CA SER A 235 11.30 22.18 -24.06
C SER A 235 11.94 22.08 -22.67
N PHE A 236 11.81 20.92 -22.01
CA PHE A 236 12.56 20.63 -20.77
C PHE A 236 14.08 20.83 -20.93
N LEU A 237 14.65 20.63 -22.12
CA LEU A 237 16.08 20.86 -22.36
C LEU A 237 16.48 22.32 -22.09
N GLU A 238 15.59 23.29 -22.34
CA GLU A 238 15.86 24.72 -22.16
C GLU A 238 15.83 25.18 -20.69
N TYR A 239 15.47 24.30 -19.75
CA TYR A 239 15.63 24.58 -18.32
C TYR A 239 17.11 24.59 -17.90
N PHE A 240 17.99 24.03 -18.75
CA PHE A 240 19.43 23.94 -18.56
C PHE A 240 20.16 24.95 -19.46
N PRO A 241 20.93 25.90 -18.90
CA PRO A 241 21.74 26.83 -19.68
C PRO A 241 22.85 26.10 -20.46
N PRO A 242 23.03 26.33 -21.77
CA PRO A 242 24.02 25.61 -22.59
C PRO A 242 25.46 25.71 -22.10
N GLU A 243 25.86 26.87 -21.58
CA GLU A 243 27.20 27.16 -21.08
C GLU A 243 27.60 26.33 -19.86
N ASP A 244 26.63 25.95 -19.03
CA ASP A 244 26.83 25.27 -17.75
C ASP A 244 26.49 23.77 -17.81
N THR A 245 26.06 23.29 -18.99
CA THR A 245 25.44 21.98 -19.16
C THR A 245 26.23 21.08 -20.10
N LEU A 246 26.49 19.86 -19.65
CA LEU A 246 27.02 18.77 -20.45
C LEU A 246 25.93 17.72 -20.69
N VAL A 247 25.63 17.44 -21.95
CA VAL A 247 24.60 16.46 -22.33
C VAL A 247 25.26 15.15 -22.80
N PHE A 248 24.94 14.05 -22.15
CA PHE A 248 25.34 12.71 -22.55
C PHE A 248 24.23 12.04 -23.36
N LEU A 249 24.57 11.46 -24.50
CA LEU A 249 23.65 10.78 -25.39
C LEU A 249 23.99 9.29 -25.44
N ASP A 250 23.16 8.43 -24.85
CA ASP A 250 23.31 6.97 -24.94
C ASP A 250 22.71 6.45 -26.26
N GLU A 251 23.58 5.98 -27.17
CA GLU A 251 23.21 5.56 -28.52
C GLU A 251 22.41 6.64 -29.29
N PRO A 252 23.05 7.75 -29.74
CA PRO A 252 22.36 8.88 -30.36
C PRO A 252 21.41 8.50 -31.50
N THR A 253 21.77 7.50 -32.31
CA THR A 253 20.91 6.96 -33.38
C THR A 253 19.59 6.42 -32.84
N ARG A 254 19.62 5.66 -31.74
CA ARG A 254 18.42 5.09 -31.12
C ARG A 254 17.55 6.14 -30.45
N LEU A 255 18.15 7.24 -29.97
CA LEU A 255 17.39 8.37 -29.43
C LEU A 255 16.47 8.97 -30.50
N VAL A 256 17.01 9.20 -31.70
CA VAL A 256 16.27 9.76 -32.84
C VAL A 256 15.19 8.78 -33.31
N GLU A 257 15.54 7.51 -33.52
CA GLU A 257 14.56 6.47 -33.91
C GLU A 257 13.39 6.38 -32.92
N LYS A 258 13.66 6.50 -31.61
CA LYS A 258 12.61 6.48 -30.61
C LYS A 258 11.75 7.74 -30.64
N GLY A 259 12.37 8.92 -30.77
CA GLY A 259 11.67 10.19 -30.90
C GLY A 259 10.73 10.20 -32.10
N GLU A 260 11.23 9.79 -33.27
CA GLU A 260 10.44 9.71 -34.51
C GLU A 260 9.27 8.74 -34.36
N ALA A 261 9.46 7.61 -33.67
CA ALA A 261 8.38 6.67 -33.40
C ALA A 261 7.28 7.27 -32.50
N VAL A 262 7.65 8.02 -31.45
CA VAL A 262 6.70 8.69 -30.55
C VAL A 262 5.97 9.82 -31.30
N GLU A 263 6.68 10.59 -32.09
CA GLU A 263 6.13 11.66 -32.93
C GLU A 263 5.11 11.11 -33.94
N GLN A 264 5.45 10.03 -34.64
CA GLN A 264 4.55 9.38 -35.58
C GLN A 264 3.30 8.83 -34.88
N GLU A 265 3.47 8.18 -33.72
CA GLU A 265 2.36 7.66 -32.92
C GLU A 265 1.40 8.79 -32.49
N PHE A 266 1.94 9.93 -32.06
CA PHE A 266 1.16 11.11 -31.68
C PHE A 266 0.40 11.73 -32.87
N VAL A 267 1.07 11.93 -34.01
CA VAL A 267 0.46 12.51 -35.21
C VAL A 267 -0.64 11.61 -35.76
N GLU A 268 -0.41 10.29 -35.81
CA GLU A 268 -1.42 9.32 -36.25
C GLU A 268 -2.64 9.33 -35.32
N ALA A 269 -2.41 9.36 -34.00
CA ALA A 269 -3.49 9.43 -33.01
C ALA A 269 -4.31 10.73 -33.17
N GLN A 270 -3.66 11.88 -33.35
CA GLN A 270 -4.33 13.16 -33.54
C GLN A 270 -5.14 13.19 -34.84
N ALA A 271 -4.58 12.72 -35.95
CA ALA A 271 -5.27 12.65 -37.25
C ALA A 271 -6.54 11.81 -37.16
N LYS A 272 -6.47 10.63 -36.53
CA LYS A 272 -7.62 9.74 -36.32
C LYS A 272 -8.69 10.33 -35.40
N ARG A 273 -8.32 11.11 -34.37
CA ARG A 273 -9.26 11.84 -33.49
C ARG A 273 -10.04 12.90 -34.26
N VAL A 274 -9.36 13.66 -35.12
CA VAL A 274 -9.98 14.65 -36.00
C VAL A 274 -10.90 13.99 -37.04
N GLU A 275 -10.46 12.90 -37.69
CA GLU A 275 -11.29 12.13 -38.64
C GLU A 275 -12.57 11.57 -38.00
N SER A 276 -12.50 11.23 -36.72
CA SER A 276 -13.62 10.70 -35.93
C SER A 276 -14.54 11.78 -35.36
N GLY A 277 -14.29 13.06 -35.65
CA GLY A 277 -15.15 14.17 -35.25
C GLY A 277 -15.02 14.61 -33.78
N TYR A 278 -13.91 14.29 -33.11
CA TYR A 278 -13.61 14.85 -31.80
C TYR A 278 -13.02 16.27 -31.96
N GLU A 279 -13.57 17.24 -31.22
CA GLU A 279 -12.97 18.57 -31.10
C GLU A 279 -11.68 18.45 -30.28
N VAL A 280 -10.55 18.52 -30.99
CA VAL A 280 -9.23 18.77 -30.39
C VAL A 280 -9.25 20.24 -29.97
N SER A 281 -9.28 20.54 -28.67
CA SER A 281 -9.20 21.95 -28.24
C SER A 281 -7.81 22.51 -28.61
N ASP A 282 -7.71 23.77 -29.04
CA ASP A 282 -6.42 24.41 -29.39
C ASP A 282 -5.43 24.50 -28.19
N ASP A 283 -5.90 24.19 -26.98
CA ASP A 283 -5.08 24.05 -25.77
C ASP A 283 -4.45 22.65 -25.62
N GLU A 284 -4.75 21.71 -26.52
CA GLU A 284 -4.22 20.34 -26.55
C GLU A 284 -2.73 20.33 -26.90
N MET A 285 -1.94 19.98 -25.88
CA MET A 285 -0.53 19.62 -25.87
C MET A 285 0.30 19.93 -27.13
N GLU A 286 1.09 21.00 -27.04
CA GLU A 286 2.15 21.30 -28.00
C GLU A 286 3.28 20.26 -27.81
N LEU A 287 3.53 19.44 -28.82
CA LEU A 287 4.64 18.49 -28.88
C LEU A 287 5.79 19.11 -29.68
N TYR A 288 7.02 19.06 -29.17
CA TYR A 288 8.21 19.42 -29.94
C TYR A 288 8.67 18.24 -30.80
N GLU A 289 8.81 18.49 -32.11
CA GLU A 289 9.29 17.49 -33.07
C GLU A 289 10.71 17.02 -32.75
N THR A 290 11.01 15.76 -33.10
CA THR A 290 12.32 15.13 -32.88
C THR A 290 13.44 15.94 -33.52
N ALA A 291 13.22 16.43 -34.73
CA ALA A 291 14.19 17.24 -35.46
C ALA A 291 14.51 18.57 -34.74
N GLU A 292 13.53 19.18 -34.08
CA GLU A 292 13.71 20.41 -33.33
C GLU A 292 14.54 20.16 -32.06
N ILE A 293 14.24 19.09 -31.32
CA ILE A 293 15.02 18.72 -30.12
C ILE A 293 16.48 18.42 -30.48
N VAL A 294 16.74 17.67 -31.55
CA VAL A 294 18.11 17.38 -32.02
C VAL A 294 18.83 18.67 -32.42
N LYS A 295 18.14 19.60 -33.10
CA LYS A 295 18.69 20.91 -33.45
C LYS A 295 19.06 21.72 -32.20
N ARG A 296 18.23 21.68 -31.15
CA ARG A 296 18.53 22.32 -29.85
C ARG A 296 19.69 21.62 -29.15
N MET A 297 19.74 20.29 -29.08
CA MET A 297 20.88 19.56 -28.51
C MET A 297 22.22 19.90 -29.19
N ASN A 298 22.22 20.18 -30.50
CA ASN A 298 23.42 20.62 -31.21
C ASN A 298 23.98 21.98 -30.74
N THR A 299 23.23 22.77 -29.96
CA THR A 299 23.71 24.02 -29.34
C THR A 299 24.35 23.82 -27.97
N TYR A 300 24.34 22.60 -27.43
CA TYR A 300 24.95 22.22 -26.16
C TYR A 300 26.31 21.55 -26.36
N TYR A 301 27.09 21.46 -25.29
CA TYR A 301 28.22 20.54 -25.25
C TYR A 301 27.69 19.12 -25.08
N CYS A 302 27.86 18.28 -26.10
CA CYS A 302 27.28 16.94 -26.14
C CYS A 302 28.37 15.87 -26.27
N ILE A 303 28.20 14.75 -25.57
CA ILE A 303 29.04 13.56 -25.70
C ILE A 303 28.14 12.37 -26.03
N GLY A 304 28.29 11.82 -27.23
CA GLY A 304 27.56 10.63 -27.68
C GLY A 304 28.38 9.37 -27.46
N LEU A 305 27.83 8.41 -26.71
CA LEU A 305 28.46 7.11 -26.48
C LEU A 305 27.74 6.02 -27.26
N SER A 306 28.50 5.26 -28.04
CA SER A 306 27.95 4.21 -28.90
C SER A 306 28.83 2.96 -28.90
N ALA A 307 28.20 1.80 -29.04
CA ALA A 307 28.95 0.55 -29.24
C ALA A 307 29.69 0.54 -30.58
N LEU A 308 29.04 1.06 -31.63
CA LEU A 308 29.58 1.17 -32.98
C LEU A 308 29.65 2.63 -33.40
N GLU A 309 30.57 2.94 -34.31
CA GLU A 309 30.61 4.26 -34.94
C GLU A 309 29.34 4.48 -35.77
N THR A 310 28.66 5.58 -35.51
CA THR A 310 27.39 5.94 -36.16
C THR A 310 27.54 7.16 -37.06
N HIS A 311 26.72 7.22 -38.11
CA HIS A 311 26.61 8.40 -38.98
C HIS A 311 25.55 9.36 -38.44
N GLY A 312 25.75 10.66 -38.68
CA GLY A 312 24.95 11.74 -38.08
C GLY A 312 23.49 11.74 -38.51
N ASN A 313 22.62 11.14 -37.70
CA ASN A 313 21.16 11.25 -37.76
C ASN A 313 20.71 12.62 -37.24
N GLY A 314 21.10 13.70 -37.91
CA GLY A 314 20.80 15.09 -37.49
C GLY A 314 21.74 15.67 -36.42
N PHE A 315 22.50 14.85 -35.70
CA PHE A 315 23.55 15.31 -34.78
C PHE A 315 24.80 15.81 -35.51
N ARG A 316 25.31 16.99 -35.09
CA ARG A 316 26.55 17.59 -35.61
C ARG A 316 27.76 17.03 -34.86
N PHE A 317 28.33 15.94 -35.37
CA PHE A 317 29.57 15.38 -34.85
C PHE A 317 30.77 16.26 -35.19
N ARG A 318 31.59 16.58 -34.19
CA ARG A 318 32.76 17.44 -34.36
C ARG A 318 34.08 16.72 -34.32
N ASN A 319 34.19 15.77 -33.41
CA ASN A 319 35.36 14.95 -33.26
C ASN A 319 34.94 13.54 -32.87
N LYS A 320 35.81 12.58 -33.15
CA LYS A 320 35.55 11.16 -32.97
C LYS A 320 36.68 10.52 -32.19
N PHE A 321 36.31 9.75 -31.18
CA PHE A 321 37.19 8.95 -30.36
C PHE A 321 36.72 7.50 -30.40
N SER A 322 37.69 6.58 -30.29
CA SER A 322 37.42 5.15 -30.21
C SER A 322 38.11 4.60 -28.98
N ILE A 323 37.36 3.88 -28.15
CA ILE A 323 37.86 3.24 -26.94
C ILE A 323 37.62 1.74 -27.07
N ASN A 324 38.61 0.94 -26.70
CA ASN A 324 38.47 -0.51 -26.69
C ASN A 324 37.98 -0.97 -25.32
N THR A 325 36.71 -1.37 -25.23
CA THR A 325 36.10 -1.95 -24.03
C THR A 325 35.43 -3.28 -24.34
N LYS A 326 35.33 -4.16 -23.33
CA LYS A 326 34.69 -5.47 -23.45
C LYS A 326 33.72 -5.68 -22.30
N SER A 327 32.60 -6.36 -22.55
CA SER A 327 31.73 -6.85 -21.49
C SER A 327 32.37 -8.07 -20.81
N VAL A 328 32.15 -8.18 -19.51
CA VAL A 328 32.50 -9.39 -18.76
C VAL A 328 31.48 -10.49 -19.10
N ASN A 329 31.95 -11.72 -19.25
CA ASN A 329 31.06 -12.85 -19.48
C ASN A 329 30.39 -13.26 -18.16
N PRO A 330 29.07 -13.56 -18.16
CA PRO A 330 28.38 -14.00 -16.95
C PRO A 330 28.90 -15.37 -16.50
N TYR A 331 29.12 -15.51 -15.19
CA TYR A 331 29.60 -16.72 -14.52
C TYR A 331 28.46 -17.67 -14.12
N ASN A 332 27.20 -17.22 -14.14
CA ASN A 332 25.99 -18.03 -13.90
C ASN A 332 26.08 -18.90 -12.63
N ASN A 333 26.38 -18.30 -11.48
CA ASN A 333 26.57 -18.99 -10.18
C ASN A 333 27.78 -19.95 -10.11
N SER A 334 28.65 -19.99 -11.12
CA SER A 334 29.86 -20.82 -11.10
C SER A 334 31.04 -20.11 -10.42
N PHE A 335 31.14 -20.27 -9.10
CA PHE A 335 32.26 -19.71 -8.32
C PHE A 335 33.63 -20.28 -8.74
N GLU A 336 33.67 -21.52 -9.26
CA GLU A 336 34.89 -22.13 -9.79
C GLU A 336 35.39 -21.41 -11.05
N MET A 337 34.48 -21.02 -11.96
CA MET A 337 34.84 -20.25 -13.15
C MET A 337 35.32 -18.84 -12.77
N LEU A 338 34.63 -18.18 -11.84
CA LEU A 338 35.03 -16.87 -11.33
C LEU A 338 36.45 -16.90 -10.74
N THR A 339 36.71 -17.83 -9.82
CA THR A 339 38.04 -17.93 -9.17
C THR A 339 39.15 -18.27 -10.15
N ARG A 340 38.88 -19.08 -11.19
CA ARG A 340 39.83 -19.38 -12.26
C ARG A 340 40.19 -18.12 -13.07
N ASP A 341 39.19 -17.33 -13.44
CA ASP A 341 39.39 -16.10 -14.20
C ASP A 341 40.05 -15.00 -13.35
N LEU A 342 39.67 -14.86 -12.08
CA LEU A 342 40.36 -13.95 -11.14
C LEU A 342 41.84 -14.32 -10.96
N LYS A 343 42.18 -15.62 -10.87
CA LYS A 343 43.57 -16.08 -10.84
C LYS A 343 44.32 -15.72 -12.12
N ARG A 344 43.67 -15.81 -13.29
CA ARG A 344 44.24 -15.41 -14.58
C ARG A 344 44.47 -13.89 -14.64
N LEU A 345 43.47 -13.09 -14.27
CA LEU A 345 43.53 -11.63 -14.26
C LEU A 345 44.64 -11.13 -13.33
N LYS A 346 44.72 -11.69 -12.11
CA LYS A 346 45.77 -11.39 -11.15
C LYS A 346 47.18 -11.70 -11.67
N ARG A 347 47.38 -12.85 -12.34
CA ARG A 347 48.67 -13.21 -12.96
C ARG A 347 49.10 -12.28 -14.07
N ASN A 348 48.15 -11.60 -14.71
CA ASN A 348 48.39 -10.66 -15.80
C ASN A 348 48.49 -9.20 -15.33
N ASP A 349 48.55 -8.98 -14.01
CA ASP A 349 48.60 -7.67 -13.33
C ASP A 349 47.36 -6.78 -13.59
N TYR A 350 46.18 -7.39 -13.69
CA TYR A 350 44.94 -6.63 -13.78
C TYR A 350 44.54 -6.01 -12.43
N ARG A 351 43.96 -4.82 -12.49
CA ARG A 351 43.24 -4.17 -11.40
C ARG A 351 41.79 -4.64 -11.45
N VAL A 352 41.33 -5.37 -10.43
CA VAL A 352 39.98 -5.98 -10.43
C VAL A 352 39.11 -5.43 -9.30
N ILE A 353 37.91 -4.98 -9.64
CA ILE A 353 36.89 -4.52 -8.68
C ILE A 353 35.66 -5.40 -8.81
N LEU A 354 35.19 -5.97 -7.70
CA LEU A 354 33.92 -6.68 -7.61
C LEU A 354 32.93 -5.80 -6.85
N LEU A 355 31.83 -5.42 -7.51
CA LEU A 355 30.80 -4.58 -6.91
C LEU A 355 29.62 -5.44 -6.44
N SER A 356 29.20 -5.23 -5.20
CA SER A 356 28.02 -5.87 -4.63
C SER A 356 27.04 -4.85 -4.07
N GLY A 357 25.75 -5.08 -4.32
CA GLY A 357 24.65 -4.25 -3.87
C GLY A 357 24.42 -4.27 -2.36
N SER A 358 25.13 -5.12 -1.62
CA SER A 358 25.12 -5.12 -0.16
C SER A 358 26.53 -5.05 0.43
N ARG A 359 26.71 -4.23 1.46
CA ARG A 359 27.95 -4.13 2.25
C ARG A 359 28.31 -5.47 2.88
N THR A 360 27.31 -6.21 3.39
CA THR A 360 27.54 -7.49 4.05
C THR A 360 27.92 -8.58 3.05
N ARG A 361 27.27 -8.61 1.87
CA ARG A 361 27.62 -9.54 0.79
C ARG A 361 29.00 -9.24 0.20
N ALA A 362 29.35 -7.96 0.00
CA ALA A 362 30.68 -7.57 -0.47
C ALA A 362 31.79 -8.03 0.50
N LYS A 363 31.56 -7.88 1.81
CA LYS A 363 32.51 -8.35 2.83
C LYS A 363 32.65 -9.88 2.84
N ARG A 364 31.53 -10.62 2.75
CA ARG A 364 31.53 -12.09 2.65
C ARG A 364 32.27 -12.56 1.40
N LEU A 365 32.01 -11.94 0.24
CA LEU A 365 32.68 -12.27 -1.01
C LEU A 365 34.22 -12.14 -0.90
N ALA A 366 34.72 -11.13 -0.19
CA ALA A 366 36.15 -11.02 0.09
C ALA A 366 36.70 -12.05 1.07
N GLU A 367 35.87 -12.60 1.98
CA GLU A 367 36.22 -13.72 2.85
C GLU A 367 36.28 -15.01 2.03
N ASP A 368 35.24 -15.31 1.25
CA ASP A 368 35.15 -16.51 0.41
C ASP A 368 36.32 -16.57 -0.59
N LEU A 369 36.65 -15.46 -1.27
CA LEU A 369 37.79 -15.42 -2.19
C LEU A 369 39.13 -15.72 -1.50
N ARG A 370 39.31 -15.32 -0.23
CA ARG A 370 40.52 -15.64 0.54
C ARG A 370 40.65 -17.13 0.81
N ASP A 371 39.54 -17.83 1.05
CA ASP A 371 39.53 -19.29 1.24
C ASP A 371 39.98 -20.04 -0.03
N TYR A 372 39.77 -19.45 -1.22
CA TYR A 372 40.27 -19.98 -2.50
C TYR A 372 41.72 -19.57 -2.85
N ASN A 373 42.48 -19.06 -1.88
CA ASN A 373 43.83 -18.51 -2.01
C ASN A 373 43.94 -17.27 -2.93
N LEU A 374 42.87 -16.47 -3.03
CA LEU A 374 42.92 -15.15 -3.67
C LEU A 374 43.00 -14.07 -2.60
N SER A 375 44.12 -13.35 -2.55
CA SER A 375 44.24 -12.16 -1.69
C SER A 375 43.32 -11.06 -2.21
N SER A 376 42.11 -10.98 -1.66
CA SER A 376 41.12 -9.93 -1.84
C SER A 376 40.90 -9.14 -0.55
N TYR A 377 40.54 -7.87 -0.66
CA TYR A 377 40.15 -7.05 0.49
C TYR A 377 38.84 -6.30 0.23
N TYR A 378 38.12 -6.03 1.31
CA TYR A 378 36.91 -5.21 1.30
C TYR A 378 37.23 -3.77 1.66
N SER A 379 36.70 -2.82 0.88
CA SER A 379 36.79 -1.38 1.19
C SER A 379 35.39 -0.81 1.42
N GLU A 380 35.20 -0.12 2.54
CA GLU A 380 33.97 0.64 2.80
C GLU A 380 33.92 1.95 2.03
N GLU A 381 35.06 2.60 1.85
CA GLU A 381 35.22 3.85 1.12
C GLU A 381 35.94 3.59 -0.22
N GLN A 382 35.41 4.07 -1.33
CA GLN A 382 35.98 3.88 -2.68
C GLN A 382 37.10 4.89 -3.02
N ASP A 383 37.78 5.44 -2.02
CA ASP A 383 38.74 6.53 -2.19
C ASP A 383 40.19 6.06 -2.36
N ARG A 384 40.44 4.76 -2.16
CA ARG A 384 41.74 4.15 -2.47
C ARG A 384 41.78 3.64 -3.91
N GLU A 385 42.84 3.98 -4.63
CA GLU A 385 43.13 3.41 -5.95
C GLU A 385 43.58 1.93 -5.85
N VAL A 386 43.04 1.08 -6.73
CA VAL A 386 43.38 -0.35 -6.81
C VAL A 386 44.71 -0.52 -7.53
N GLN A 387 45.68 -1.18 -6.89
CA GLN A 387 47.00 -1.39 -7.49
C GLN A 387 46.99 -2.57 -8.48
N PRO A 388 47.93 -2.62 -9.45
CA PRO A 388 48.07 -3.76 -10.36
C PRO A 388 48.21 -5.10 -9.61
N GLY A 389 47.38 -6.08 -9.97
CA GLY A 389 47.35 -7.41 -9.33
C GLY A 389 46.53 -7.49 -8.03
N GLU A 390 45.89 -6.40 -7.60
CA GLU A 390 44.95 -6.39 -6.48
C GLU A 390 43.51 -6.71 -6.93
N ILE A 391 42.78 -7.39 -6.03
CA ILE A 391 41.35 -7.68 -6.17
C ILE A 391 40.64 -6.99 -5.01
N MET A 392 39.78 -6.03 -5.34
CA MET A 392 38.99 -5.28 -4.36
C MET A 392 37.52 -5.66 -4.47
N THR A 393 36.87 -5.92 -3.33
CA THR A 393 35.40 -5.98 -3.25
C THR A 393 34.89 -4.68 -2.65
N ALA A 394 33.86 -4.07 -3.23
CA ALA A 394 33.29 -2.83 -2.71
C ALA A 394 31.75 -2.83 -2.79
N TYR A 395 31.14 -1.99 -1.98
CA TYR A 395 29.72 -1.69 -2.11
C TYR A 395 29.48 -0.80 -3.34
N GLY A 396 28.57 -1.22 -4.22
CA GLY A 396 28.21 -0.50 -5.44
C GLY A 396 27.30 -1.35 -6.32
N HIS A 397 26.76 -0.75 -7.37
CA HIS A 397 25.89 -1.45 -8.31
C HIS A 397 26.22 -1.04 -9.74
N VAL A 398 26.46 -2.03 -10.59
CA VAL A 398 26.53 -1.91 -12.04
C VAL A 398 25.79 -3.12 -12.61
N ALA A 399 24.99 -2.93 -13.66
CA ALA A 399 24.13 -4.00 -14.16
C ALA A 399 24.91 -5.09 -14.89
N GLU A 400 26.00 -4.74 -15.56
CA GLU A 400 26.89 -5.65 -16.29
C GLU A 400 28.35 -5.24 -16.06
N GLY A 401 29.24 -6.20 -15.83
CA GLY A 401 30.67 -5.93 -15.70
C GLY A 401 31.32 -5.57 -17.04
N TYR A 402 32.44 -4.85 -16.95
CA TYR A 402 33.20 -4.38 -18.09
C TYR A 402 34.71 -4.41 -17.86
N GLU A 403 35.45 -4.50 -18.95
CA GLU A 403 36.91 -4.53 -19.00
C GLU A 403 37.43 -3.43 -19.94
N TYR A 404 38.49 -2.75 -19.49
CA TYR A 404 39.37 -1.91 -20.29
C TYR A 404 40.70 -2.66 -20.51
N PRO A 405 40.88 -3.39 -21.64
CA PRO A 405 42.06 -4.21 -21.86
C PRO A 405 43.37 -3.41 -21.87
N MET A 406 43.34 -2.18 -22.40
CA MET A 406 44.51 -1.30 -22.47
C MET A 406 44.98 -0.82 -21.10
N LEU A 407 44.05 -0.66 -20.15
CA LEU A 407 44.32 -0.24 -18.77
C LEU A 407 44.56 -1.43 -17.83
N LYS A 408 44.38 -2.67 -18.32
CA LYS A 408 44.29 -3.88 -17.50
C LYS A 408 43.34 -3.69 -16.31
N PHE A 409 42.18 -3.09 -16.56
CA PHE A 409 41.21 -2.75 -15.53
C PHE A 409 39.88 -3.47 -15.78
N THR A 410 39.35 -4.14 -14.77
CA THR A 410 38.11 -4.91 -14.87
C THR A 410 37.20 -4.63 -13.68
N VAL A 411 35.94 -4.33 -13.97
CA VAL A 411 34.86 -4.24 -12.99
C VAL A 411 33.91 -5.41 -13.24
N ILE A 412 33.67 -6.21 -12.22
CA ILE A 412 32.75 -7.36 -12.25
C ILE A 412 31.56 -7.02 -11.36
N SER A 413 30.34 -7.19 -11.87
CA SER A 413 29.14 -6.99 -11.08
C SER A 413 28.76 -8.22 -10.27
N GLU A 414 27.97 -8.02 -9.21
CA GLU A 414 27.26 -9.11 -8.53
C GLU A 414 26.40 -9.90 -9.52
N THR A 415 25.81 -9.22 -10.51
CA THR A 415 24.97 -9.85 -11.54
C THR A 415 25.73 -10.77 -12.48
N ASP A 416 26.99 -10.48 -12.79
CA ASP A 416 27.84 -11.38 -13.55
C ASP A 416 28.15 -12.64 -12.75
N ILE A 417 28.36 -12.52 -11.43
CA ILE A 417 28.76 -13.62 -10.56
C ILE A 417 27.59 -14.55 -10.27
N PHE A 418 26.48 -13.97 -9.81
CA PHE A 418 25.34 -14.71 -9.26
C PHE A 418 24.10 -14.73 -10.16
N GLY A 419 24.16 -14.07 -11.33
CA GLY A 419 22.95 -13.73 -12.09
C GLY A 419 22.27 -12.51 -11.50
N LYS A 420 21.16 -12.04 -12.08
CA LYS A 420 20.45 -10.83 -11.59
C LYS A 420 19.99 -11.00 -10.13
N VAL A 421 20.77 -10.47 -9.19
CA VAL A 421 20.42 -10.37 -7.76
C VAL A 421 19.95 -8.96 -7.47
N ARG A 422 18.82 -8.81 -6.78
CA ARG A 422 18.17 -7.53 -6.55
C ARG A 422 18.33 -7.04 -5.09
N LYS A 423 18.07 -5.76 -4.83
CA LYS A 423 18.44 -5.05 -3.59
C LYS A 423 17.28 -5.01 -2.59
N LYS A 424 17.48 -5.45 -1.36
CA LYS A 424 16.51 -5.23 -0.27
C LYS A 424 16.36 -3.74 0.08
N ARG A 425 15.15 -3.18 0.01
CA ARG A 425 14.81 -1.91 0.66
C ARG A 425 14.79 -2.10 2.18
N LYS A 426 15.31 -1.13 2.95
CA LYS A 426 15.19 -1.14 4.42
C LYS A 426 13.86 -0.52 4.83
N ARG A 427 13.06 -1.23 5.64
CA ARG A 427 11.88 -0.68 6.31
C ARG A 427 12.22 -0.10 7.70
N LYS A 428 11.51 0.97 8.08
CA LYS A 428 11.29 1.36 9.48
C LYS A 428 10.31 0.34 10.09
N LYS A 429 10.65 -0.26 11.22
CA LYS A 429 9.74 -1.15 11.97
C LYS A 429 8.55 -0.33 12.49
N TYR A 430 7.36 -0.64 12.01
CA TYR A 430 6.11 -0.17 12.60
C TYR A 430 5.54 -1.31 13.44
N GLU A 431 5.67 -1.23 14.75
CA GLU A 431 5.00 -2.14 15.68
C GLU A 431 3.57 -1.63 15.93
N GLY A 432 2.61 -2.55 15.84
CA GLY A 432 1.19 -2.29 15.71
C GLY A 432 0.59 -1.29 16.70
N ARG A 433 0.02 -0.21 16.17
CA ARG A 433 -1.17 0.40 16.76
C ARG A 433 -2.40 -0.40 16.34
N LYS A 434 -3.15 -0.87 17.34
CA LYS A 434 -4.45 -1.56 17.17
C LYS A 434 -5.34 -0.74 16.24
N ILE A 435 -5.79 -1.37 15.17
CA ILE A 435 -6.76 -0.85 14.21
C ILE A 435 -8.06 -0.55 14.96
N ARG A 436 -8.21 0.69 15.41
CA ARG A 436 -9.47 1.30 15.79
C ARG A 436 -9.47 2.69 15.17
N ASP A 437 -10.47 2.90 14.32
CA ASP A 437 -11.06 4.20 13.96
C ASP A 437 -10.95 4.57 12.47
N PHE A 438 -12.00 4.22 11.70
CA PHE A 438 -12.15 4.68 10.32
C PHE A 438 -13.59 5.03 9.91
N THR A 439 -14.52 5.27 10.85
CA THR A 439 -15.87 5.74 10.49
C THR A 439 -16.15 7.13 11.00
N GLU A 440 -15.91 8.12 10.13
CA GLU A 440 -16.44 9.48 10.24
C GLU A 440 -17.97 9.47 10.26
N LEU A 441 -18.57 10.29 11.12
CA LEU A 441 -20.00 10.29 11.43
C LEU A 441 -20.64 11.60 10.95
N LYS A 442 -21.39 11.57 9.85
CA LYS A 442 -22.00 12.75 9.19
C LYS A 442 -23.41 13.02 9.66
N VAL A 443 -23.83 14.28 9.67
CA VAL A 443 -25.23 14.65 9.93
C VAL A 443 -26.13 13.97 8.89
N GLY A 444 -27.14 13.23 9.38
CA GLY A 444 -28.00 12.38 8.55
C GLY A 444 -27.60 10.91 8.51
N ASP A 445 -26.41 10.54 9.04
CA ASP A 445 -26.01 9.14 9.14
C ASP A 445 -26.92 8.37 10.11
N TYR A 446 -27.16 7.10 9.77
CA TYR A 446 -27.79 6.17 10.69
C TYR A 446 -26.78 5.73 11.75
N VAL A 447 -27.21 5.73 13.00
CA VAL A 447 -26.38 5.35 14.15
C VAL A 447 -27.09 4.35 15.02
N VAL A 448 -26.32 3.47 15.65
CA VAL A 448 -26.80 2.51 16.64
C VAL A 448 -26.36 2.99 18.02
N HIS A 449 -27.34 3.26 18.89
CA HIS A 449 -27.08 3.43 20.31
C HIS A 449 -27.26 2.10 21.05
N GLU A 450 -26.30 1.69 21.88
CA GLU A 450 -26.30 0.37 22.55
C GLU A 450 -27.61 0.06 23.30
N ASN A 451 -28.23 1.08 23.91
CA ASN A 451 -29.44 0.95 24.73
C ASN A 451 -30.74 1.32 24.03
N HIS A 452 -30.70 2.11 22.95
CA HIS A 452 -31.90 2.73 22.36
C HIS A 452 -32.15 2.31 20.89
N GLY A 453 -31.15 1.71 20.25
CA GLY A 453 -31.26 1.15 18.91
C GLY A 453 -30.89 2.12 17.80
N VAL A 454 -31.46 1.89 16.62
CA VAL A 454 -31.14 2.60 15.39
C VAL A 454 -31.89 3.95 15.33
N GLY A 455 -31.12 5.03 15.21
CA GLY A 455 -31.58 6.41 15.04
C GLY A 455 -30.82 7.14 13.93
N ILE A 456 -31.13 8.42 13.72
CA ILE A 456 -30.45 9.30 12.76
C ILE A 456 -29.68 10.36 13.54
N TYR A 457 -28.39 10.50 13.28
CA TYR A 457 -27.57 11.56 13.86
C TYR A 457 -27.95 12.92 13.28
N GLN A 458 -28.20 13.91 14.14
CA GLN A 458 -28.67 15.26 13.77
C GLN A 458 -27.63 16.35 14.11
N GLY A 459 -26.39 15.97 14.38
CA GLY A 459 -25.33 16.91 14.79
C GLY A 459 -25.26 17.11 16.30
N ILE A 460 -24.42 18.06 16.70
CA ILE A 460 -24.22 18.47 18.09
C ILE A 460 -25.11 19.70 18.35
N GLU A 461 -25.95 19.63 19.40
CA GLU A 461 -26.70 20.78 19.91
C GLU A 461 -26.15 21.18 21.28
N LYS A 462 -25.87 22.47 21.43
CA LYS A 462 -25.51 23.06 22.72
C LYS A 462 -26.79 23.30 23.52
N ILE A 463 -26.90 22.66 24.68
CA ILE A 463 -28.05 22.83 25.58
C ILE A 463 -27.58 23.58 26.83
N GLU A 464 -28.23 24.69 27.14
CA GLU A 464 -28.02 25.45 28.37
C GLU A 464 -29.05 25.07 29.42
N SER A 465 -28.60 24.50 30.53
CA SER A 465 -29.43 24.20 31.70
C SER A 465 -28.76 24.79 32.94
N ASP A 466 -29.53 25.53 33.76
CA ASP A 466 -29.04 26.18 34.99
C ASP A 466 -27.76 27.04 34.83
N LYS A 467 -27.66 27.78 33.72
CA LYS A 467 -26.50 28.63 33.33
C LYS A 467 -25.22 27.86 33.01
N ILE A 468 -25.31 26.57 32.76
CA ILE A 468 -24.20 25.69 32.36
C ILE A 468 -24.49 25.20 30.96
N ALA A 469 -23.52 25.35 30.05
CA ALA A 469 -23.63 24.83 28.70
C ALA A 469 -22.94 23.47 28.61
N LYS A 470 -23.62 22.51 27.98
CA LYS A 470 -23.05 21.21 27.62
C LYS A 470 -23.40 20.89 26.17
N ASP A 471 -22.47 20.25 25.49
CA ASP A 471 -22.67 19.77 24.12
C ASP A 471 -23.30 18.38 24.14
N TYR A 472 -24.43 18.24 23.46
CA TYR A 472 -25.16 17.00 23.32
C TYR A 472 -25.23 16.59 21.85
N MET A 473 -24.91 15.33 21.57
CA MET A 473 -25.23 14.71 20.30
C MET A 473 -26.73 14.45 20.24
N LYS A 474 -27.38 14.94 19.19
CA LYS A 474 -28.80 14.73 18.95
C LYS A 474 -29.01 13.54 18.02
N ILE A 475 -29.81 12.58 18.47
CA ILE A 475 -30.23 11.44 17.65
C ILE A 475 -31.76 11.45 17.54
N SER A 476 -32.27 11.49 16.32
CA SER A 476 -33.71 11.36 16.05
C SER A 476 -34.11 9.91 15.83
N TYR A 477 -35.25 9.54 16.41
CA TYR A 477 -35.85 8.22 16.38
C TYR A 477 -37.24 8.29 15.72
N ALA A 478 -37.85 7.12 15.45
CA ALA A 478 -39.18 7.07 14.85
C ALA A 478 -40.23 7.80 15.72
N ALA A 479 -41.27 8.31 15.06
CA ALA A 479 -42.38 9.06 15.69
C ALA A 479 -41.97 10.36 16.41
N GLY A 480 -40.85 10.98 15.99
CA GLY A 480 -40.43 12.31 16.46
C GLY A 480 -39.74 12.31 17.83
N GLY A 481 -39.34 11.14 18.34
CA GLY A 481 -38.54 11.06 19.56
C GLY A 481 -37.11 11.52 19.32
N ASN A 482 -36.59 12.43 20.14
CA ASN A 482 -35.19 12.84 20.10
C ASN A 482 -34.49 12.38 21.38
N LEU A 483 -33.28 11.86 21.23
CA LEU A 483 -32.38 11.51 22.32
C LEU A 483 -31.19 12.45 22.29
N TYR A 484 -30.87 13.03 23.43
CA TYR A 484 -29.72 13.90 23.63
C TYR A 484 -28.69 13.16 24.47
N ILE A 485 -27.53 12.89 23.89
CA ILE A 485 -26.46 12.14 24.55
C ILE A 485 -25.30 13.11 24.80
N PRO A 486 -24.79 13.23 26.03
CA PRO A 486 -23.59 14.03 26.28
C PRO A 486 -22.44 13.63 25.35
N ALA A 487 -21.70 14.59 24.81
CA ALA A 487 -20.58 14.31 23.91
C ALA A 487 -19.51 13.39 24.53
N THR A 488 -19.43 13.32 25.87
CA THR A 488 -18.54 12.45 26.64
C THR A 488 -18.96 10.96 26.67
N GLN A 489 -20.14 10.62 26.13
CA GLN A 489 -20.68 9.25 26.06
C GLN A 489 -20.73 8.72 24.61
N LEU A 490 -19.74 9.12 23.79
CA LEU A 490 -19.65 8.71 22.38
C LEU A 490 -19.40 7.20 22.22
N ASP A 491 -18.80 6.55 23.21
CA ASP A 491 -18.57 5.11 23.27
C ASP A 491 -19.84 4.26 23.11
N LEU A 492 -21.01 4.82 23.42
CA LEU A 492 -22.32 4.16 23.28
C LEU A 492 -22.92 4.23 21.88
N ILE A 493 -22.28 4.95 20.96
CA ILE A 493 -22.79 5.22 19.60
C ILE A 493 -21.86 4.60 18.57
N GLN A 494 -22.44 3.86 17.63
CA GLN A 494 -21.73 3.25 16.51
C GLN A 494 -22.39 3.65 15.20
N LYS A 495 -21.62 3.81 14.13
CA LYS A 495 -22.18 4.08 12.80
C LYS A 495 -22.91 2.83 12.30
N TYR A 496 -24.13 2.99 11.79
CA TYR A 496 -24.86 1.89 11.19
C TYR A 496 -24.40 1.70 9.74
N ALA A 497 -23.58 0.67 9.50
CA ALA A 497 -23.20 0.26 8.15
C ALA A 497 -24.29 -0.61 7.52
N SER A 498 -24.94 -0.12 6.45
CA SER A 498 -25.95 -0.84 5.66
C SER A 498 -25.40 -1.23 4.29
N ALA A 499 -25.66 -2.47 3.86
CA ALA A 499 -25.25 -3.02 2.56
C ALA A 499 -26.09 -2.51 1.38
N ASP A 500 -27.35 -2.18 1.65
CA ASP A 500 -28.28 -1.61 0.68
C ASP A 500 -28.53 -0.15 1.05
N ALA A 501 -28.68 0.72 0.05
CA ALA A 501 -29.22 2.08 0.20
C ALA A 501 -30.68 2.13 0.72
N ARG A 502 -31.19 1.01 1.27
CA ARG A 502 -32.46 0.92 1.97
C ARG A 502 -32.32 1.53 3.36
N LYS A 503 -33.24 2.46 3.65
CA LYS A 503 -33.33 3.09 4.97
C LYS A 503 -33.65 2.04 6.04
N PRO A 504 -32.84 1.90 7.10
CA PRO A 504 -33.13 0.97 8.18
C PRO A 504 -34.40 1.35 8.94
N LYS A 505 -35.01 0.37 9.60
CA LYS A 505 -36.17 0.61 10.45
C LYS A 505 -35.73 1.30 11.74
N LEU A 506 -36.04 2.59 11.86
CA LEU A 506 -35.78 3.37 13.07
C LEU A 506 -36.55 2.83 14.27
N ASN A 507 -35.87 2.77 15.42
CA ASN A 507 -36.48 2.37 16.69
C ASN A 507 -37.32 3.52 17.30
N ARG A 508 -38.22 3.19 18.24
CA ARG A 508 -38.98 4.18 19.02
C ARG A 508 -38.46 4.24 20.45
N LEU A 509 -38.20 5.45 20.94
CA LEU A 509 -37.77 5.68 22.32
C LEU A 509 -38.84 5.22 23.33
N GLY A 510 -38.39 4.62 24.44
CA GLY A 510 -39.26 4.12 25.51
C GLY A 510 -39.96 2.78 25.24
N THR A 511 -39.74 2.15 24.08
CA THR A 511 -40.31 0.83 23.75
C THR A 511 -39.32 -0.31 24.01
N GLN A 512 -39.82 -1.51 24.31
CA GLN A 512 -38.99 -2.72 24.48
C GLN A 512 -38.55 -3.37 23.14
N ASP A 513 -38.83 -2.73 22.00
CA ASP A 513 -38.57 -3.27 20.67
C ASP A 513 -37.07 -3.54 20.45
N TRP A 514 -36.21 -2.61 20.88
CA TRP A 514 -34.76 -2.77 20.82
C TRP A 514 -34.27 -3.90 21.73
N THR A 515 -34.73 -3.94 22.98
CA THR A 515 -34.36 -4.98 23.96
C THR A 515 -34.71 -6.38 23.45
N ARG A 516 -35.90 -6.55 22.83
CA ARG A 516 -36.30 -7.81 22.20
C ARG A 516 -35.42 -8.17 21.00
N THR A 517 -35.11 -7.18 20.16
CA THR A 517 -34.22 -7.36 19.00
C THR A 517 -32.82 -7.81 19.44
N ARG A 518 -32.23 -7.11 20.41
CA ARG A 518 -30.95 -7.43 21.03
C ARG A 518 -30.92 -8.83 21.63
N LYS A 519 -31.96 -9.22 22.37
CA LYS A 519 -32.06 -10.57 22.98
C LYS A 519 -32.17 -11.68 21.92
N ARG A 520 -32.95 -11.45 20.86
CA ARG A 520 -33.07 -12.39 19.73
C ARG A 520 -31.74 -12.57 19.01
N VAL A 521 -31.05 -11.48 18.69
CA VAL A 521 -29.73 -11.52 18.02
C VAL A 521 -28.69 -12.16 18.93
N LYS A 522 -28.61 -11.79 20.22
CA LYS A 522 -27.69 -12.42 21.18
C LYS A 522 -27.87 -13.94 21.25
N SER A 523 -29.12 -14.42 21.24
CA SER A 523 -29.41 -15.87 21.25
C SER A 523 -28.94 -16.57 19.97
N ALA A 524 -29.13 -15.94 18.80
CA ALA A 524 -28.64 -16.47 17.52
C ALA A 524 -27.10 -16.49 17.45
N VAL A 525 -26.46 -15.40 17.92
CA VAL A 525 -25.01 -15.26 17.99
C VAL A 525 -24.40 -16.31 18.92
N GLN A 526 -25.02 -16.59 20.06
CA GLN A 526 -24.57 -17.65 20.99
C GLN A 526 -24.60 -19.06 20.35
N LEU A 527 -25.60 -19.36 19.52
CA LEU A 527 -25.65 -20.63 18.78
C LEU A 527 -24.48 -20.74 17.80
N ILE A 528 -24.21 -19.67 17.04
CA ILE A 528 -23.08 -19.61 16.10
C ILE A 528 -21.74 -19.73 16.83
N ALA A 529 -21.57 -19.01 17.93
CA ALA A 529 -20.38 -19.08 18.77
C ALA A 529 -20.17 -20.50 19.32
N LYS A 530 -21.25 -21.19 19.72
CA LYS A 530 -21.20 -22.58 20.18
C LYS A 530 -20.75 -23.54 19.08
N ASP A 531 -21.26 -23.39 17.87
CA ASP A 531 -20.84 -24.23 16.73
C ASP A 531 -19.37 -23.98 16.35
N LEU A 532 -18.93 -22.71 16.38
CA LEU A 532 -17.52 -22.34 16.17
C LEU A 532 -16.63 -22.95 17.26
N VAL A 533 -16.92 -22.68 18.53
CA VAL A 533 -16.12 -23.19 19.65
C VAL A 533 -16.11 -24.71 19.66
N LYS A 534 -17.22 -25.39 19.34
CA LYS A 534 -17.25 -26.86 19.26
C LYS A 534 -16.32 -27.42 18.18
N LEU A 535 -16.23 -26.77 17.02
CA LEU A 535 -15.34 -27.17 15.93
C LEU A 535 -13.86 -26.99 16.33
N TYR A 536 -13.54 -25.91 17.05
CA TYR A 536 -12.16 -25.65 17.51
C TYR A 536 -11.79 -26.42 18.78
N ALA A 537 -12.73 -26.69 19.69
CA ALA A 537 -12.51 -27.53 20.86
C ALA A 537 -12.22 -28.98 20.44
N ALA A 538 -12.96 -29.51 19.47
CA ALA A 538 -12.67 -30.83 18.89
C ALA A 538 -11.24 -30.93 18.32
N ARG A 539 -10.69 -29.82 17.78
CA ARG A 539 -9.31 -29.73 17.28
C ARG A 539 -8.27 -29.52 18.37
N GLN A 540 -8.59 -28.82 19.45
CA GLN A 540 -7.67 -28.62 20.57
C GLN A 540 -7.56 -29.87 21.46
N GLU A 541 -8.61 -30.69 21.53
CA GLU A 541 -8.60 -31.97 22.24
C GLU A 541 -7.81 -33.07 21.49
N GLN A 542 -7.59 -32.89 20.19
CA GLN A 542 -6.82 -33.80 19.35
C GLN A 542 -5.40 -33.26 19.13
N GLU A 543 -4.40 -34.10 19.37
CA GLU A 543 -3.02 -33.78 19.02
C GLU A 543 -2.82 -33.99 17.52
N GLY A 544 -2.30 -32.96 16.84
CA GLY A 544 -1.90 -33.03 15.43
C GLY A 544 -0.65 -33.88 15.23
N PHE A 545 -0.30 -34.11 13.97
CA PHE A 545 0.99 -34.73 13.66
C PHE A 545 2.10 -33.66 13.78
N VAL A 546 3.10 -33.93 14.62
CA VAL A 546 4.22 -33.01 14.84
C VAL A 546 5.31 -33.30 13.81
N TYR A 547 5.51 -32.36 12.89
CA TYR A 547 6.62 -32.42 11.94
C TYR A 547 7.95 -32.08 12.62
N GLY A 548 9.06 -32.68 12.17
CA GLY A 548 10.41 -32.43 12.66
C GLY A 548 11.06 -31.19 12.05
N GLU A 549 12.24 -30.83 12.58
CA GLU A 549 13.03 -29.68 12.10
C GLU A 549 13.47 -29.85 10.62
N ASP A 550 13.76 -28.71 9.98
CA ASP A 550 14.20 -28.68 8.58
C ASP A 550 15.49 -29.48 8.34
N THR A 551 15.43 -30.37 7.34
CA THR A 551 16.56 -31.20 6.93
C THR A 551 17.49 -30.48 5.95
N VAL A 552 18.61 -31.13 5.61
CA VAL A 552 19.52 -30.65 4.55
C VAL A 552 18.80 -30.53 3.20
N TRP A 553 17.95 -31.50 2.84
CA TRP A 553 17.17 -31.43 1.59
C TRP A 553 16.16 -30.29 1.59
N GLN A 554 15.56 -29.96 2.74
CA GLN A 554 14.68 -28.80 2.85
C GLN A 554 15.44 -27.50 2.55
N ARG A 555 16.66 -27.35 3.10
CA ARG A 555 17.50 -26.18 2.85
C ARG A 555 17.95 -26.10 1.39
N GLU A 556 18.42 -27.20 0.81
CA GLU A 556 18.79 -27.27 -0.61
C GLU A 556 17.59 -26.90 -1.51
N PHE A 557 16.40 -27.43 -1.22
CA PHE A 557 15.18 -27.12 -1.95
C PHE A 557 14.81 -25.62 -1.92
N GLU A 558 15.00 -25.00 -0.75
CA GLU A 558 14.77 -23.56 -0.53
C GLU A 558 15.82 -22.72 -1.26
N GLU A 559 17.10 -23.09 -1.20
CA GLU A 559 18.20 -22.41 -1.90
C GLU A 559 18.11 -22.52 -3.43
N MET A 560 17.49 -23.57 -3.95
CA MET A 560 17.20 -23.72 -5.39
C MET A 560 16.12 -22.76 -5.91
N PHE A 561 15.46 -21.99 -5.04
CA PHE A 561 14.48 -21.01 -5.47
C PHE A 561 15.18 -19.86 -6.21
N PRO A 562 14.82 -19.57 -7.48
CA PRO A 562 15.57 -18.63 -8.31
C PRO A 562 15.30 -17.15 -7.99
N PHE A 563 14.46 -16.86 -7.00
CA PHE A 563 14.08 -15.50 -6.60
C PHE A 563 14.42 -15.27 -5.13
N GLU A 564 14.69 -14.02 -4.74
CA GLU A 564 14.89 -13.66 -3.33
C GLU A 564 13.54 -13.42 -2.65
N GLU A 565 13.34 -14.01 -1.48
CA GLU A 565 12.10 -13.91 -0.72
C GLU A 565 11.98 -12.55 -0.02
N THR A 566 10.76 -12.02 0.03
CA THR A 566 10.42 -10.81 0.78
C THR A 566 10.41 -11.08 2.28
N GLU A 567 10.49 -10.03 3.11
CA GLU A 567 10.42 -10.21 4.57
C GLU A 567 9.08 -10.82 5.00
N ASP A 568 7.97 -10.37 4.41
CA ASP A 568 6.63 -10.92 4.68
C ASP A 568 6.53 -12.40 4.28
N GLN A 569 7.16 -12.80 3.16
CA GLN A 569 7.22 -14.20 2.73
C GLN A 569 7.97 -15.05 3.73
N MET A 570 9.13 -14.58 4.21
CA MET A 570 9.92 -15.29 5.22
C MET A 570 9.14 -15.45 6.53
N LEU A 571 8.50 -14.39 7.02
CA LEU A 571 7.65 -14.46 8.21
C LEU A 571 6.48 -15.45 8.04
N ALA A 572 5.86 -15.49 6.86
CA ALA A 572 4.80 -16.44 6.57
C ALA A 572 5.30 -17.88 6.49
N ILE A 573 6.47 -18.12 5.89
CA ILE A 573 7.11 -19.44 5.80
C ILE A 573 7.47 -19.94 7.20
N ASP A 574 8.11 -19.11 8.01
CA ASP A 574 8.52 -19.45 9.37
C ASP A 574 7.30 -19.74 10.25
N ALA A 575 6.24 -18.94 10.14
CA ALA A 575 5.00 -19.17 10.88
C ALA A 575 4.30 -20.48 10.49
N VAL A 576 4.27 -20.83 9.19
CA VAL A 576 3.71 -22.12 8.73
C VAL A 576 4.53 -23.29 9.26
N LYS A 577 5.87 -23.21 9.19
CA LYS A 577 6.75 -24.26 9.71
C LYS A 577 6.60 -24.44 11.22
N GLN A 578 6.53 -23.35 11.98
CA GLN A 578 6.30 -23.39 13.43
C GLN A 578 4.97 -24.04 13.78
N ASP A 579 3.90 -23.75 13.03
CA ASP A 579 2.61 -24.38 13.25
C ASP A 579 2.67 -25.90 12.97
N MET A 580 3.34 -26.32 11.89
CA MET A 580 3.56 -27.73 11.55
C MET A 580 4.42 -28.45 12.60
N GLU A 581 5.39 -27.77 13.21
CA GLU A 581 6.22 -28.33 14.29
C GLU A 581 5.52 -28.32 15.66
N SER A 582 4.28 -27.81 15.73
CA SER A 582 3.50 -27.75 16.95
C SER A 582 2.65 -29.00 17.17
N THR A 583 2.19 -29.21 18.40
CA THR A 583 1.24 -30.29 18.73
C THR A 583 -0.20 -29.97 18.31
N LYS A 584 -0.46 -28.75 17.82
CA LYS A 584 -1.79 -28.29 17.41
C LYS A 584 -1.99 -28.56 15.91
N ILE A 585 -3.21 -28.96 15.54
CA ILE A 585 -3.60 -29.07 14.13
C ILE A 585 -3.59 -27.67 13.50
N MET A 586 -2.74 -27.46 12.50
CA MET A 586 -2.60 -26.17 11.82
C MET A 586 -3.90 -25.82 11.04
N ASP A 587 -4.38 -24.58 11.16
CA ASP A 587 -5.38 -24.00 10.26
C ASP A 587 -5.05 -22.55 9.97
N ARG A 588 -4.07 -22.35 9.07
CA ARG A 588 -3.54 -21.04 8.73
C ARG A 588 -4.12 -20.53 7.41
N LEU A 589 -4.40 -19.23 7.36
CA LEU A 589 -4.74 -18.52 6.14
C LEU A 589 -3.58 -17.62 5.70
N ILE A 590 -3.07 -17.83 4.49
CA ILE A 590 -2.15 -16.91 3.84
C ILE A 590 -2.96 -15.99 2.92
N CYS A 591 -2.87 -14.69 3.18
CA CYS A 591 -3.44 -13.64 2.37
C CYS A 591 -2.32 -12.86 1.68
N GLY A 592 -2.52 -12.49 0.43
CA GLY A 592 -1.56 -11.68 -0.32
C GLY A 592 -1.98 -11.60 -1.77
N ASP A 593 -1.55 -10.58 -2.49
CA ASP A 593 -2.02 -10.38 -3.85
C ASP A 593 -1.58 -11.52 -4.80
N VAL A 594 -2.20 -11.58 -5.98
CA VAL A 594 -1.82 -12.56 -6.99
C VAL A 594 -0.38 -12.30 -7.40
N GLY A 595 0.48 -13.33 -7.36
CA GLY A 595 1.91 -13.20 -7.69
C GLY A 595 2.85 -12.93 -6.51
N TYR A 596 2.33 -12.87 -5.28
CA TYR A 596 3.11 -12.54 -4.07
C TYR A 596 3.83 -13.74 -3.44
N GLY A 597 4.02 -14.82 -4.19
CA GLY A 597 4.70 -16.02 -3.68
C GLY A 597 3.88 -16.89 -2.72
N LYS A 598 2.55 -16.72 -2.64
CA LYS A 598 1.66 -17.63 -1.86
C LYS A 598 1.90 -19.11 -2.19
N THR A 599 2.07 -19.40 -3.48
CA THR A 599 2.36 -20.75 -3.97
C THR A 599 3.70 -21.27 -3.44
N GLU A 600 4.71 -20.40 -3.29
CA GLU A 600 6.02 -20.81 -2.78
C GLU A 600 5.94 -21.23 -1.30
N VAL A 601 5.18 -20.49 -0.48
CA VAL A 601 4.92 -20.89 0.92
C VAL A 601 4.25 -22.27 0.99
N ALA A 602 3.28 -22.50 0.11
CA ALA A 602 2.57 -23.78 0.03
C ALA A 602 3.46 -24.93 -0.48
N ILE A 603 4.34 -24.67 -1.45
CA ILE A 603 5.29 -25.65 -1.98
C ILE A 603 6.28 -26.08 -0.89
N ARG A 604 6.80 -25.14 -0.10
CA ARG A 604 7.74 -25.44 1.01
C ARG A 604 7.07 -26.27 2.10
N ALA A 605 5.85 -25.91 2.49
CA ALA A 605 5.06 -26.69 3.44
C ALA A 605 4.78 -28.12 2.92
N ALA A 606 4.44 -28.25 1.64
CA ALA A 606 4.24 -29.55 1.01
C ALA A 606 5.51 -30.40 1.00
N PHE A 607 6.67 -29.81 0.69
CA PHE A 607 7.94 -30.54 0.68
C PHE A 607 8.33 -31.04 2.08
N LYS A 608 8.16 -30.22 3.12
CA LYS A 608 8.36 -30.62 4.53
C LYS A 608 7.46 -31.79 4.92
N ALA A 609 6.20 -31.78 4.50
CA ALA A 609 5.28 -32.88 4.79
C ALA A 609 5.66 -34.19 4.08
N VAL A 610 6.03 -34.11 2.79
CA VAL A 610 6.46 -35.28 2.00
C VAL A 610 7.72 -35.93 2.57
N GLN A 611 8.64 -35.12 3.10
CA GLN A 611 9.88 -35.62 3.69
C GLN A 611 9.64 -36.57 4.87
N GLU A 612 8.51 -36.43 5.55
CA GLU A 612 8.09 -37.32 6.64
C GLU A 612 7.15 -38.45 6.19
N ASN A 613 7.11 -38.72 4.89
CA ASN A 613 6.23 -39.71 4.25
C ASN A 613 4.73 -39.42 4.41
N LYS A 614 4.36 -38.14 4.62
CA LYS A 614 2.96 -37.71 4.61
C LYS A 614 2.53 -37.34 3.19
N GLN A 615 1.33 -37.76 2.81
CA GLN A 615 0.73 -37.36 1.54
C GLN A 615 0.17 -35.94 1.65
N VAL A 616 0.24 -35.19 0.54
CA VAL A 616 -0.24 -33.80 0.44
C VAL A 616 -1.31 -33.68 -0.63
N VAL A 617 -2.37 -32.95 -0.33
CA VAL A 617 -3.41 -32.59 -1.29
C VAL A 617 -3.39 -31.10 -1.54
N TYR A 618 -3.27 -30.71 -2.80
CA TYR A 618 -3.41 -29.33 -3.25
C TYR A 618 -4.70 -29.16 -4.04
N LEU A 619 -5.72 -28.56 -3.39
CA LEU A 619 -7.06 -28.41 -3.92
C LEU A 619 -7.27 -27.04 -4.57
N VAL A 620 -7.71 -27.04 -5.83
CA VAL A 620 -7.92 -25.83 -6.63
C VAL A 620 -9.30 -25.79 -7.30
N PRO A 621 -9.85 -24.61 -7.60
CA PRO A 621 -11.22 -24.51 -8.10
C PRO A 621 -11.36 -24.87 -9.59
N THR A 622 -10.33 -24.66 -10.41
CA THR A 622 -10.40 -24.83 -11.88
C THR A 622 -9.36 -25.82 -12.41
N THR A 623 -9.67 -26.45 -13.54
CA THR A 623 -8.80 -27.41 -14.24
C THR A 623 -7.49 -26.75 -14.71
N ILE A 624 -7.54 -25.48 -15.11
CA ILE A 624 -6.38 -24.72 -15.58
C ILE A 624 -5.41 -24.41 -14.41
N LEU A 625 -5.93 -23.95 -13.26
CA LEU A 625 -5.11 -23.79 -12.06
C LEU A 625 -4.46 -25.10 -11.63
N ALA A 626 -5.19 -26.22 -11.73
CA ALA A 626 -4.66 -27.53 -11.38
C ALA A 626 -3.46 -27.89 -12.28
N GLN A 627 -3.57 -27.62 -13.57
CA GLN A 627 -2.49 -27.85 -14.52
C GLN A 627 -1.29 -26.91 -14.28
N GLN A 628 -1.54 -25.63 -14.01
CA GLN A 628 -0.50 -24.65 -13.72
C GLN A 628 0.31 -25.07 -12.49
N HIS A 629 -0.37 -25.32 -11.36
CA HIS A 629 0.27 -25.77 -10.13
C HIS A 629 0.98 -27.11 -10.32
N TYR A 630 0.39 -28.05 -11.07
CA TYR A 630 1.06 -29.31 -11.41
C TYR A 630 2.39 -29.09 -12.13
N ASN A 631 2.43 -28.22 -13.13
CA ASN A 631 3.66 -27.91 -13.86
C ASN A 631 4.71 -27.28 -12.92
N THR A 632 4.30 -26.33 -12.07
CA THR A 632 5.20 -25.67 -11.12
C THR A 632 5.77 -26.65 -10.10
N PHE A 633 4.93 -27.48 -9.46
CA PHE A 633 5.37 -28.49 -8.50
C PHE A 633 6.27 -29.54 -9.15
N ALA A 634 5.90 -30.06 -10.32
CA ALA A 634 6.70 -31.05 -11.04
C ALA A 634 8.06 -30.49 -11.48
N GLN A 635 8.13 -29.20 -11.83
CA GLN A 635 9.39 -28.54 -12.17
C GLN A 635 10.27 -28.29 -10.93
N ARG A 636 9.69 -27.75 -9.83
CA ARG A 636 10.42 -27.47 -8.58
C ARG A 636 10.95 -28.74 -7.93
N MET A 637 10.19 -29.84 -7.97
CA MET A 637 10.55 -31.10 -7.29
C MET A 637 11.26 -32.11 -8.20
N LYS A 638 11.67 -31.71 -9.42
CA LYS A 638 12.25 -32.61 -10.42
C LYS A 638 13.53 -33.33 -9.97
N GLU A 639 14.33 -32.69 -9.13
CA GLU A 639 15.61 -33.21 -8.63
C GLU A 639 15.44 -34.09 -7.38
N PHE A 640 14.23 -34.21 -6.86
CA PHE A 640 13.91 -34.95 -5.64
C PHE A 640 13.08 -36.20 -5.96
N PRO A 641 13.17 -37.26 -5.14
CA PRO A 641 12.40 -38.50 -5.34
C PRO A 641 10.93 -38.34 -4.90
N VAL A 642 10.24 -37.30 -5.37
CA VAL A 642 8.85 -36.97 -5.03
C VAL A 642 7.97 -37.17 -6.26
N ARG A 643 6.89 -37.97 -6.12
CA ARG A 643 5.92 -38.17 -7.19
C ARG A 643 4.72 -37.23 -7.02
N VAL A 644 4.60 -36.29 -7.94
CA VAL A 644 3.45 -35.38 -8.09
C VAL A 644 2.53 -35.91 -9.19
N ASP A 645 1.24 -36.12 -8.88
CA ASP A 645 0.21 -36.46 -9.88
C ASP A 645 -0.90 -35.40 -9.93
N LEU A 646 -1.58 -35.33 -11.09
CA LEU A 646 -2.65 -34.37 -11.37
C LEU A 646 -4.00 -35.09 -11.47
N MET A 647 -5.01 -34.59 -10.78
CA MET A 647 -6.38 -35.13 -10.79
C MET A 647 -7.40 -34.06 -11.22
N CYS A 648 -7.55 -33.93 -12.54
CA CYS A 648 -8.48 -33.01 -13.17
C CYS A 648 -9.08 -33.62 -14.44
N ARG A 649 -9.96 -32.88 -15.12
CA ARG A 649 -10.64 -33.36 -16.34
C ARG A 649 -9.71 -33.60 -17.53
N PHE A 650 -8.52 -32.99 -17.56
CA PHE A 650 -7.52 -33.23 -18.61
C PHE A 650 -6.89 -34.63 -18.55
N ARG A 651 -7.06 -35.36 -17.44
CA ARG A 651 -6.62 -36.76 -17.35
C ARG A 651 -7.68 -37.70 -17.90
N THR A 652 -7.24 -38.63 -18.74
CA THR A 652 -8.08 -39.72 -19.26
C THR A 652 -8.58 -40.63 -18.12
N ALA A 653 -9.69 -41.33 -18.34
CA ALA A 653 -10.25 -42.25 -17.33
C ALA A 653 -9.25 -43.34 -16.89
N ALA A 654 -8.40 -43.82 -17.81
CA ALA A 654 -7.35 -44.78 -17.50
C ALA A 654 -6.27 -44.21 -16.57
N GLN A 655 -5.84 -42.96 -16.81
CA GLN A 655 -4.88 -42.25 -15.96
C GLN A 655 -5.47 -41.98 -14.57
N GLN A 656 -6.74 -41.53 -14.48
CA GLN A 656 -7.39 -41.28 -13.20
C GLN A 656 -7.49 -42.55 -12.34
N LYS A 657 -7.90 -43.68 -12.93
CA LYS A 657 -7.96 -44.97 -12.21
C LYS A 657 -6.59 -45.39 -11.67
N LYS A 658 -5.54 -45.22 -12.47
CA LYS A 658 -4.17 -45.52 -12.03
C LYS A 658 -3.74 -44.63 -10.87
N THR A 659 -4.00 -43.32 -10.93
CA THR A 659 -3.68 -42.40 -9.83
C THR A 659 -4.43 -42.79 -8.56
N ILE A 660 -5.72 -43.13 -8.63
CA ILE A 660 -6.49 -43.58 -7.45
C ILE A 660 -5.87 -44.82 -6.80
N GLU A 661 -5.51 -45.83 -7.60
CA GLU A 661 -4.85 -47.04 -7.08
C GLU A 661 -3.47 -46.77 -6.47
N ASP A 662 -2.67 -45.92 -7.12
CA ASP A 662 -1.32 -45.57 -6.67
C ASP A 662 -1.35 -44.72 -5.39
N THR A 663 -2.31 -43.79 -5.29
CA THR A 663 -2.55 -42.97 -4.08
C THR A 663 -2.90 -43.84 -2.89
N LYS A 664 -3.80 -44.81 -3.07
CA LYS A 664 -4.20 -45.76 -2.02
C LYS A 664 -3.03 -46.62 -1.54
N LYS A 665 -2.08 -46.93 -2.43
CA LYS A 665 -0.84 -47.66 -2.09
C LYS A 665 0.22 -46.77 -1.43
N GLY A 666 0.04 -45.44 -1.45
CA GLY A 666 1.04 -44.47 -1.00
C GLY A 666 2.22 -44.33 -1.96
N LEU A 667 2.02 -44.59 -3.25
CA LEU A 667 3.04 -44.37 -4.30
C LEU A 667 3.03 -42.95 -4.85
N VAL A 668 1.99 -42.17 -4.54
CA VAL A 668 1.83 -40.77 -4.93
C VAL A 668 1.95 -39.93 -3.67
N ASP A 669 2.91 -39.01 -3.65
CA ASP A 669 3.19 -38.16 -2.48
C ASP A 669 2.33 -36.90 -2.51
N ILE A 670 2.19 -36.26 -3.68
CA ILE A 670 1.43 -35.03 -3.85
C ILE A 670 0.36 -35.20 -4.92
N ILE A 671 -0.89 -34.86 -4.59
CA ILE A 671 -2.00 -34.81 -5.53
C ILE A 671 -2.47 -33.37 -5.69
N ILE A 672 -2.36 -32.86 -6.90
CA ILE A 672 -2.90 -31.56 -7.28
C ILE A 672 -4.19 -31.81 -8.05
N GLY A 673 -5.29 -31.18 -7.66
CA GLY A 673 -6.55 -31.46 -8.36
C GLY A 673 -7.72 -30.57 -8.02
N THR A 674 -8.77 -30.74 -8.82
CA THR A 674 -10.03 -30.02 -8.65
C THR A 674 -10.95 -30.73 -7.65
N HIS A 675 -12.23 -30.36 -7.59
CA HIS A 675 -13.26 -31.07 -6.83
C HIS A 675 -13.28 -32.60 -7.03
N ARG A 676 -12.70 -33.12 -8.12
CA ARG A 676 -12.52 -34.57 -8.34
C ARG A 676 -11.78 -35.26 -7.18
N VAL A 677 -10.84 -34.57 -6.52
CA VAL A 677 -10.09 -35.09 -5.35
C VAL A 677 -10.99 -35.31 -4.14
N LEU A 678 -12.14 -34.63 -4.06
CA LEU A 678 -13.12 -34.76 -2.96
C LEU A 678 -14.14 -35.90 -3.21
N SER A 679 -13.92 -36.73 -4.23
CA SER A 679 -14.81 -37.84 -4.54
C SER A 679 -14.57 -39.00 -3.57
N ASP A 680 -15.63 -39.75 -3.23
CA ASP A 680 -15.55 -40.80 -2.21
C ASP A 680 -14.75 -42.04 -2.65
N ASP A 681 -14.38 -42.13 -3.93
CA ASP A 681 -13.56 -43.21 -4.49
C ASP A 681 -12.04 -43.00 -4.27
N LEU A 682 -11.63 -41.82 -3.78
CA LEU A 682 -10.23 -41.53 -3.49
C LEU A 682 -9.93 -41.75 -2.01
N GLU A 683 -9.15 -42.79 -1.71
CA GLU A 683 -8.68 -43.11 -0.36
C GLU A 683 -7.18 -42.82 -0.24
N PHE A 684 -6.79 -42.13 0.83
CA PHE A 684 -5.39 -41.83 1.15
C PHE A 684 -4.82 -42.85 2.12
N LYS A 685 -3.53 -43.16 2.00
CA LYS A 685 -2.82 -44.01 2.94
C LYS A 685 -2.51 -43.28 4.24
N ASP A 686 -1.96 -42.07 4.13
CA ASP A 686 -1.58 -41.22 5.26
C ASP A 686 -1.52 -39.75 4.81
N LEU A 687 -2.65 -39.04 4.92
CA LEU A 687 -2.77 -37.63 4.53
C LEU A 687 -2.31 -36.74 5.69
N GLY A 688 -1.26 -35.94 5.50
CA GLY A 688 -0.73 -35.04 6.54
C GLY A 688 -1.01 -33.56 6.31
N LEU A 689 -1.19 -33.11 5.06
CA LEU A 689 -1.39 -31.69 4.75
C LEU A 689 -2.43 -31.48 3.64
N LEU A 690 -3.37 -30.57 3.89
CA LEU A 690 -4.37 -30.11 2.94
C LEU A 690 -4.15 -28.63 2.60
N ILE A 691 -3.76 -28.35 1.36
CA ILE A 691 -3.62 -27.00 0.84
C ILE A 691 -4.85 -26.64 0.01
N ILE A 692 -5.47 -25.50 0.28
CA ILE A 692 -6.69 -25.04 -0.39
C ILE A 692 -6.44 -23.66 -0.99
N ASP A 693 -6.49 -23.57 -2.32
CA ASP A 693 -6.35 -22.31 -3.04
C ASP A 693 -7.74 -21.74 -3.40
N GLU A 694 -7.98 -20.46 -3.12
CA GLU A 694 -9.22 -19.73 -3.45
C GLU A 694 -10.50 -20.41 -2.90
N GLU A 695 -10.53 -20.72 -1.60
CA GLU A 695 -11.62 -21.44 -0.89
C GLU A 695 -13.03 -20.89 -1.17
N GLN A 696 -13.16 -19.58 -1.42
CA GLN A 696 -14.41 -18.90 -1.77
C GLN A 696 -15.15 -19.55 -2.94
N ARG A 697 -14.43 -20.07 -3.95
CA ARG A 697 -15.02 -20.53 -5.22
C ARG A 697 -15.56 -21.95 -5.17
N PHE A 698 -15.38 -22.67 -4.06
CA PHE A 698 -15.94 -24.00 -3.90
C PHE A 698 -17.43 -23.95 -3.52
N GLY A 699 -18.23 -24.81 -4.16
CA GLY A 699 -19.65 -24.97 -3.85
C GLY A 699 -19.91 -25.50 -2.44
N VAL A 700 -21.15 -25.37 -1.96
CA VAL A 700 -21.54 -25.74 -0.59
C VAL A 700 -21.25 -27.22 -0.28
N GLN A 701 -21.56 -28.13 -1.21
CA GLN A 701 -21.28 -29.56 -1.03
C GLN A 701 -19.78 -29.88 -0.92
N HIS A 702 -18.94 -29.18 -1.68
CA HIS A 702 -17.48 -29.35 -1.59
C HIS A 702 -16.97 -28.83 -0.25
N LYS A 703 -17.48 -27.69 0.23
CA LYS A 703 -17.12 -27.11 1.53
C LYS A 703 -17.46 -28.04 2.70
N GLU A 704 -18.58 -28.75 2.65
CA GLU A 704 -18.92 -29.76 3.67
C GLU A 704 -17.95 -30.94 3.69
N LYS A 705 -17.48 -31.42 2.53
CA LYS A 705 -16.45 -32.47 2.47
C LYS A 705 -15.09 -31.97 2.97
N ILE A 706 -14.72 -30.74 2.60
CA ILE A 706 -13.50 -30.08 3.08
C ILE A 706 -13.52 -29.97 4.61
N LYS A 707 -14.67 -29.60 5.23
CA LYS A 707 -14.80 -29.55 6.70
C LYS A 707 -14.51 -30.89 7.38
N LYS A 708 -14.95 -32.01 6.79
CA LYS A 708 -14.66 -33.35 7.32
C LYS A 708 -13.17 -33.69 7.25
N LEU A 709 -12.51 -33.35 6.14
CA LEU A 709 -11.06 -33.56 5.99
C LEU A 709 -10.26 -32.65 6.94
N LYS A 710 -10.78 -31.45 7.23
CA LYS A 710 -10.21 -30.45 8.14
C LYS A 710 -10.18 -30.90 9.62
N GLU A 711 -10.90 -31.95 10.01
CA GLU A 711 -10.99 -32.34 11.42
C GLU A 711 -9.64 -32.82 11.99
N ASN A 712 -8.88 -33.62 11.24
CA ASN A 712 -7.70 -34.33 11.76
C ASN A 712 -6.40 -34.04 10.96
N VAL A 713 -6.41 -33.07 10.04
CA VAL A 713 -5.31 -32.81 9.10
C VAL A 713 -4.95 -31.33 9.12
N ASP A 714 -3.66 -31.03 9.05
CA ASP A 714 -3.15 -29.67 8.93
C ASP A 714 -3.62 -29.02 7.64
N VAL A 715 -4.08 -27.78 7.74
CA VAL A 715 -4.70 -27.05 6.64
C VAL A 715 -4.04 -25.70 6.41
N LEU A 716 -3.65 -25.49 5.15
CA LEU A 716 -3.15 -24.22 4.65
C LEU A 716 -4.09 -23.66 3.59
N ALA A 717 -4.75 -22.54 3.88
CA ALA A 717 -5.60 -21.87 2.91
C ALA A 717 -4.87 -20.67 2.27
N LEU A 718 -5.01 -20.48 0.96
CA LEU A 718 -4.42 -19.38 0.20
C LEU A 718 -5.54 -18.53 -0.42
N THR A 719 -5.45 -17.21 -0.33
CA THR A 719 -6.39 -16.30 -1.01
C THR A 719 -5.73 -15.01 -1.47
N ALA A 720 -6.18 -14.47 -2.61
CA ALA A 720 -5.80 -13.13 -3.07
C ALA A 720 -6.39 -12.00 -2.22
N THR A 721 -7.67 -12.15 -1.85
CA THR A 721 -8.38 -11.16 -1.03
C THR A 721 -8.96 -11.88 0.19
N PRO A 722 -8.64 -11.45 1.42
CA PRO A 722 -9.26 -12.03 2.60
C PRO A 722 -10.78 -11.80 2.52
N ILE A 723 -11.55 -12.88 2.62
CA ILE A 723 -12.99 -12.78 2.77
C ILE A 723 -13.24 -12.09 4.12
N PRO A 724 -14.04 -11.02 4.20
CA PRO A 724 -14.27 -10.29 5.44
C PRO A 724 -14.67 -11.13 6.67
N ARG A 725 -15.41 -12.22 6.45
CA ARG A 725 -15.74 -13.20 7.50
C ARG A 725 -14.51 -13.91 8.04
N THR A 726 -13.63 -14.34 7.15
CA THR A 726 -12.40 -15.06 7.50
C THR A 726 -11.40 -14.12 8.15
N LEU A 727 -11.34 -12.87 7.68
CA LEU A 727 -10.58 -11.79 8.32
C LEU A 727 -11.04 -11.57 9.77
N HIS A 728 -12.35 -11.48 9.99
CA HIS A 728 -12.89 -11.29 11.33
C HIS A 728 -12.61 -12.49 12.25
N MET A 729 -12.74 -13.74 11.76
CA MET A 729 -12.38 -14.93 12.54
C MET A 729 -10.89 -14.95 12.94
N SER A 730 -10.01 -14.46 12.06
CA SER A 730 -8.60 -14.30 12.37
C SER A 730 -8.35 -13.19 13.39
N LEU A 731 -9.06 -12.06 13.30
CA LEU A 731 -8.98 -10.96 14.27
C LEU A 731 -9.47 -11.35 15.68
N ILE A 732 -10.34 -12.35 15.81
CA ILE A 732 -10.77 -12.90 17.12
C ILE A 732 -9.75 -13.90 17.69
N GLY A 733 -8.68 -14.21 16.96
CA GLY A 733 -7.69 -15.22 17.36
C GLY A 733 -8.24 -16.65 17.32
N ILE A 734 -9.24 -16.89 16.47
CA ILE A 734 -9.78 -18.24 16.22
C ILE A 734 -9.02 -18.93 15.09
N ARG A 735 -8.49 -18.17 14.13
CA ARG A 735 -7.75 -18.70 12.97
C ARG A 735 -6.48 -17.88 12.72
N ASP A 736 -5.33 -18.53 12.68
CA ASP A 736 -4.08 -17.85 12.42
C ASP A 736 -4.00 -17.34 10.98
N MET A 737 -3.48 -16.12 10.79
CA MET A 737 -3.38 -15.45 9.49
C MET A 737 -1.97 -14.89 9.30
N SER A 738 -1.44 -15.05 8.09
CA SER A 738 -0.24 -14.36 7.62
C SER A 738 -0.60 -13.52 6.40
N VAL A 739 -0.20 -12.25 6.39
CA VAL A 739 -0.45 -11.31 5.30
C VAL A 739 0.86 -11.04 4.56
N LEU A 740 0.83 -11.13 3.24
CA LEU A 740 1.92 -10.80 2.33
C LEU A 740 1.57 -9.47 1.65
N GLU A 741 2.22 -8.38 2.06
CA GLU A 741 1.98 -7.03 1.54
C GLU A 741 3.05 -6.60 0.53
N GLU A 742 4.27 -7.13 0.67
CA GLU A 742 5.39 -6.79 -0.20
C GLU A 742 5.35 -7.61 -1.51
N ALA A 743 5.34 -6.90 -2.65
CA ALA A 743 5.45 -7.51 -3.96
C ALA A 743 6.90 -7.97 -4.25
N PRO A 744 7.12 -9.09 -4.95
CA PRO A 744 8.43 -9.39 -5.53
C PRO A 744 8.85 -8.28 -6.52
N GLU A 745 10.11 -7.85 -6.49
CA GLU A 745 10.61 -6.69 -7.26
C GLU A 745 10.45 -6.82 -8.79
N GLU A 746 10.17 -8.00 -9.36
CA GLU A 746 9.98 -8.17 -10.81
C GLU A 746 8.69 -7.51 -11.35
N ARG A 747 7.82 -7.02 -10.45
CA ARG A 747 6.50 -6.54 -10.81
C ARG A 747 6.45 -5.02 -10.85
N MET A 748 6.21 -4.48 -12.05
CA MET A 748 5.92 -3.05 -12.22
C MET A 748 4.48 -2.75 -11.76
N PRO A 749 4.22 -1.58 -11.15
CA PRO A 749 2.86 -1.12 -10.88
C PRO A 749 2.00 -1.09 -12.15
N ILE A 750 0.72 -1.41 -12.01
CA ILE A 750 -0.23 -1.41 -13.13
C ILE A 750 -0.81 -0.01 -13.27
N GLN A 751 -0.50 0.66 -14.37
CA GLN A 751 -1.02 2.00 -14.68
C GLN A 751 -2.52 1.90 -14.91
N THR A 752 -3.31 2.54 -14.05
CA THR A 752 -4.77 2.36 -13.98
C THR A 752 -5.49 3.65 -14.35
N TYR A 753 -6.22 3.63 -15.45
CA TYR A 753 -6.97 4.76 -15.97
C TYR A 753 -8.47 4.57 -15.76
N VAL A 754 -9.15 5.59 -15.25
CA VAL A 754 -10.62 5.62 -15.11
C VAL A 754 -11.17 6.69 -16.03
N MET A 755 -11.94 6.29 -17.04
CA MET A 755 -12.38 7.23 -18.09
C MET A 755 -13.69 6.82 -18.77
N GLU A 756 -14.27 7.74 -19.54
CA GLU A 756 -15.41 7.40 -20.39
C GLU A 756 -14.98 6.47 -21.54
N TYR A 757 -15.90 5.58 -21.92
CA TYR A 757 -15.70 4.67 -23.04
C TYR A 757 -15.45 5.45 -24.34
N ASN A 758 -14.40 5.07 -25.07
CA ASN A 758 -14.06 5.63 -26.36
C ASN A 758 -13.48 4.53 -27.26
N ASP A 759 -14.11 4.31 -28.42
CA ASP A 759 -13.65 3.30 -29.40
C ASP A 759 -12.20 3.55 -29.85
N GLU A 760 -11.79 4.81 -30.01
CA GLU A 760 -10.43 5.17 -30.44
C GLU A 760 -9.40 4.79 -29.36
N MET A 761 -9.70 5.08 -28.09
CA MET A 761 -8.83 4.72 -26.97
C MET A 761 -8.71 3.21 -26.81
N VAL A 762 -9.80 2.47 -27.02
CA VAL A 762 -9.78 1.00 -27.02
C VAL A 762 -8.88 0.48 -28.15
N ARG A 763 -9.00 1.04 -29.35
CA ARG A 763 -8.18 0.66 -30.50
C ARG A 763 -6.70 0.93 -30.23
N GLU A 764 -6.35 2.12 -29.74
CA GLU A 764 -4.99 2.52 -29.41
C GLU A 764 -4.38 1.59 -28.35
N ALA A 765 -5.11 1.31 -27.27
CA ALA A 765 -4.67 0.39 -26.22
C ALA A 765 -4.38 -1.02 -26.75
N ILE A 766 -5.23 -1.55 -27.64
CA ILE A 766 -5.03 -2.87 -28.24
C ILE A 766 -3.85 -2.87 -29.22
N GLN A 767 -3.76 -1.87 -30.10
CA GLN A 767 -2.68 -1.77 -31.09
C GLN A 767 -1.31 -1.63 -30.42
N ARG A 768 -1.22 -0.82 -29.36
CA ARG A 768 0.01 -0.68 -28.56
C ARG A 768 0.45 -2.00 -27.93
N GLU A 769 -0.49 -2.80 -27.43
CA GLU A 769 -0.19 -4.13 -26.89
C GLU A 769 0.28 -5.12 -27.98
N CYS A 770 -0.41 -5.14 -29.11
CA CYS A 770 -0.08 -6.04 -30.22
C CYS A 770 1.29 -5.68 -30.83
N ALA A 771 1.61 -4.38 -30.94
CA ALA A 771 2.91 -3.90 -31.42
C ALA A 771 4.09 -4.39 -30.55
N ARG A 772 3.85 -4.62 -29.25
CA ARG A 772 4.84 -5.23 -28.34
C ARG A 772 4.76 -6.76 -28.25
N GLN A 773 4.02 -7.42 -29.14
CA GLN A 773 3.75 -8.87 -29.13
C GLN A 773 3.15 -9.34 -27.80
N GLY A 774 2.32 -8.50 -27.18
CA GLY A 774 1.56 -8.86 -25.98
C GLY A 774 0.10 -9.16 -26.30
N GLN A 775 -0.65 -9.51 -25.27
CA GLN A 775 -2.07 -9.90 -25.37
C GLN A 775 -2.95 -9.01 -24.50
N VAL A 776 -4.22 -8.87 -24.89
CA VAL A 776 -5.19 -7.98 -24.24
C VAL A 776 -6.35 -8.77 -23.66
N TYR A 777 -6.70 -8.47 -22.41
CA TYR A 777 -7.99 -8.84 -21.84
C TYR A 777 -9.00 -7.73 -22.05
N TYR A 778 -10.13 -8.05 -22.67
CA TYR A 778 -11.26 -7.14 -22.78
C TYR A 778 -12.45 -7.69 -21.99
N VAL A 779 -12.78 -7.06 -20.87
CA VAL A 779 -13.83 -7.51 -19.95
C VAL A 779 -15.16 -6.85 -20.30
N TYR A 780 -16.11 -7.70 -20.70
CA TYR A 780 -17.49 -7.33 -20.95
C TYR A 780 -18.43 -8.32 -20.24
N ASN A 781 -18.98 -7.92 -19.10
CA ASN A 781 -19.73 -8.82 -18.21
C ASN A 781 -21.21 -8.99 -18.60
N ARG A 782 -21.50 -9.27 -19.88
CA ARG A 782 -22.84 -9.65 -20.36
C ARG A 782 -22.73 -10.68 -21.46
N VAL A 783 -23.44 -11.79 -21.32
CA VAL A 783 -23.34 -12.91 -22.25
C VAL A 783 -24.16 -12.68 -23.53
N ASP A 784 -25.31 -12.02 -23.41
CA ASP A 784 -26.30 -11.93 -24.49
C ASP A 784 -25.75 -11.29 -25.77
N ASN A 785 -24.86 -10.30 -25.63
CA ASN A 785 -24.29 -9.52 -26.72
C ASN A 785 -22.75 -9.54 -26.76
N ILE A 786 -22.10 -10.47 -26.06
CA ILE A 786 -20.62 -10.56 -26.07
C ILE A 786 -20.06 -10.82 -27.47
N ALA A 787 -20.78 -11.61 -28.28
CA ALA A 787 -20.38 -11.91 -29.65
C ALA A 787 -20.44 -10.66 -30.56
N GLU A 788 -21.43 -9.79 -30.35
CA GLU A 788 -21.56 -8.52 -31.08
C GLU A 788 -20.44 -7.56 -30.71
N VAL A 789 -20.14 -7.42 -29.41
CA VAL A 789 -19.02 -6.61 -28.93
C VAL A 789 -17.70 -7.13 -29.48
N SER A 790 -17.50 -8.45 -29.51
CA SER A 790 -16.30 -9.06 -30.06
C SER A 790 -16.13 -8.78 -31.55
N ALA A 791 -17.22 -8.85 -32.33
CA ALA A 791 -17.22 -8.48 -33.74
C ALA A 791 -16.94 -6.99 -33.95
N HIS A 792 -17.42 -6.11 -33.05
CA HIS A 792 -17.10 -4.68 -33.04
C HIS A 792 -15.60 -4.46 -32.78
N ILE A 793 -15.02 -5.10 -31.76
CA ILE A 793 -13.58 -5.02 -31.48
C ILE A 793 -12.74 -5.54 -32.65
N GLN A 794 -13.13 -6.66 -33.26
CA GLN A 794 -12.47 -7.19 -34.46
C GLN A 794 -12.52 -6.21 -35.65
N LYS A 795 -13.60 -5.42 -35.76
CA LYS A 795 -13.72 -4.37 -36.78
C LYS A 795 -12.85 -3.15 -36.47
N LEU A 796 -12.71 -2.80 -35.18
CA LEU A 796 -11.84 -1.72 -34.73
C LEU A 796 -10.35 -2.04 -34.94
N VAL A 797 -9.97 -3.31 -34.75
CA VAL A 797 -8.57 -3.78 -34.89
C VAL A 797 -8.51 -5.01 -35.83
N PRO A 798 -8.51 -4.80 -37.16
CA PRO A 798 -8.53 -5.88 -38.13
C PRO A 798 -7.28 -6.79 -38.10
N GLU A 799 -6.15 -6.22 -37.69
CA GLU A 799 -4.85 -6.88 -37.59
C GLU A 799 -4.71 -7.85 -36.41
N ALA A 800 -5.59 -7.79 -35.40
CA ALA A 800 -5.54 -8.65 -34.21
C ALA A 800 -6.53 -9.83 -34.31
N VAL A 801 -6.16 -10.98 -33.76
CA VAL A 801 -7.05 -12.14 -33.62
C VAL A 801 -7.90 -11.98 -32.36
N VAL A 802 -9.20 -11.71 -32.55
CA VAL A 802 -10.15 -11.52 -31.45
C VAL A 802 -11.00 -12.77 -31.24
N ALA A 803 -11.05 -13.27 -30.01
CA ALA A 803 -11.94 -14.35 -29.61
C ALA A 803 -12.70 -13.99 -28.33
N TYR A 804 -13.77 -14.74 -28.02
CA TYR A 804 -14.56 -14.50 -26.81
C TYR A 804 -14.77 -15.73 -25.94
N ALA A 805 -14.88 -15.51 -24.64
CA ALA A 805 -15.04 -16.56 -23.62
C ALA A 805 -16.07 -16.16 -22.54
N HIS A 806 -17.08 -17.00 -22.32
CA HIS A 806 -18.10 -16.79 -21.28
C HIS A 806 -18.56 -18.11 -20.63
N GLY A 807 -19.27 -18.01 -19.49
CA GLY A 807 -19.39 -19.12 -18.53
C GLY A 807 -20.50 -20.10 -18.88
N GLN A 808 -21.36 -19.72 -19.83
CA GLN A 808 -22.40 -20.57 -20.40
C GLN A 808 -21.88 -21.43 -21.55
N MET A 809 -20.62 -21.22 -21.99
CA MET A 809 -19.99 -22.07 -22.99
C MET A 809 -19.81 -23.48 -22.45
N ARG A 810 -19.82 -24.47 -23.36
CA ARG A 810 -19.46 -25.83 -22.98
C ARG A 810 -18.02 -25.83 -22.47
N GLU A 811 -17.77 -26.53 -21.36
CA GLU A 811 -16.46 -26.52 -20.68
C GLU A 811 -15.30 -26.85 -21.62
N HIS A 812 -15.46 -27.84 -22.51
CA HIS A 812 -14.44 -28.19 -23.51
C HIS A 812 -14.15 -27.06 -24.51
N GLN A 813 -15.15 -26.26 -24.88
CA GLN A 813 -14.96 -25.12 -25.79
C GLN A 813 -14.22 -23.99 -25.09
N LEU A 814 -14.59 -23.68 -23.85
CA LEU A 814 -13.92 -22.69 -23.02
C LEU A 814 -12.45 -23.07 -22.78
N GLU A 815 -12.19 -24.32 -22.40
CA GLU A 815 -10.84 -24.84 -22.17
C GLU A 815 -9.96 -24.73 -23.42
N LYS A 816 -10.52 -25.02 -24.61
CA LYS A 816 -9.78 -24.86 -25.87
C LYS A 816 -9.41 -23.39 -26.12
N ILE A 817 -10.37 -22.47 -26.06
CA ILE A 817 -10.12 -21.04 -26.28
C ILE A 817 -9.08 -20.50 -25.30
N MET A 818 -9.13 -20.96 -24.05
CA MET A 818 -8.13 -20.56 -23.05
C MET A 818 -6.73 -21.09 -23.38
N LEU A 819 -6.61 -22.32 -23.89
CA LEU A 819 -5.31 -22.86 -24.33
C LEU A 819 -4.78 -22.11 -25.55
N ASP A 820 -5.64 -21.82 -26.53
CA ASP A 820 -5.28 -21.04 -27.73
C ASP A 820 -4.79 -19.64 -27.32
N PHE A 821 -5.43 -19.02 -26.32
CA PHE A 821 -4.98 -17.75 -25.74
C PHE A 821 -3.65 -17.89 -24.99
N ILE A 822 -3.46 -18.91 -24.15
CA ILE A 822 -2.18 -19.14 -23.45
C ILE A 822 -1.01 -19.37 -24.43
N ASN A 823 -1.27 -20.03 -25.55
CA ASN A 823 -0.28 -20.32 -26.58
C ASN A 823 0.03 -19.12 -27.50
N GLY A 824 -0.69 -18.00 -27.37
CA GLY A 824 -0.51 -16.81 -28.20
C GLY A 824 -1.16 -16.90 -29.58
N GLU A 825 -2.12 -17.80 -29.79
CA GLU A 825 -2.88 -17.89 -31.04
C GLU A 825 -4.02 -16.84 -31.12
N ILE A 826 -4.39 -16.26 -29.97
CA ILE A 826 -5.41 -15.22 -29.84
C ILE A 826 -4.74 -13.99 -29.21
N ASP A 827 -4.89 -12.82 -29.83
CA ASP A 827 -4.29 -11.57 -29.34
C ASP A 827 -5.19 -10.87 -28.32
N VAL A 828 -6.51 -10.87 -28.57
CA VAL A 828 -7.51 -10.20 -27.73
C VAL A 828 -8.56 -11.20 -27.27
N LEU A 829 -8.68 -11.38 -25.94
CA LEU A 829 -9.72 -12.21 -25.34
C LEU A 829 -10.83 -11.36 -24.73
N VAL A 830 -11.97 -11.32 -25.42
CA VAL A 830 -13.21 -10.70 -24.94
C VAL A 830 -13.90 -11.65 -23.97
N SER A 831 -13.92 -11.34 -22.68
CA SER A 831 -14.41 -12.26 -21.66
C SER A 831 -15.33 -11.62 -20.63
N THR A 832 -16.18 -12.44 -20.01
CA THR A 832 -16.87 -12.05 -18.77
C THR A 832 -15.91 -12.14 -17.58
N THR A 833 -16.39 -12.04 -16.34
CA THR A 833 -15.55 -12.17 -15.13
C THR A 833 -14.99 -13.60 -14.89
N ILE A 834 -14.89 -14.44 -15.91
CA ILE A 834 -14.31 -15.80 -15.78
C ILE A 834 -12.80 -15.73 -15.63
N ILE A 835 -12.17 -14.73 -16.24
CA ILE A 835 -10.73 -14.49 -16.09
C ILE A 835 -10.36 -14.07 -14.65
N GLU A 836 -11.35 -13.70 -13.84
CA GLU A 836 -11.22 -13.55 -12.39
C GLU A 836 -10.73 -14.85 -11.73
N THR A 837 -11.00 -16.02 -12.35
CA THR A 837 -10.56 -17.33 -11.88
C THR A 837 -9.22 -17.75 -12.48
N GLY A 838 -8.14 -17.47 -11.75
CA GLY A 838 -6.97 -18.35 -11.75
C GLY A 838 -6.12 -18.44 -13.03
N LEU A 839 -6.29 -17.52 -13.98
CA LEU A 839 -5.46 -17.51 -15.18
C LEU A 839 -4.27 -16.58 -14.97
N ASP A 840 -3.08 -17.16 -15.02
CA ASP A 840 -1.80 -16.47 -15.04
C ASP A 840 -1.25 -16.48 -16.46
N ILE A 841 -1.26 -15.33 -17.13
CA ILE A 841 -0.71 -15.19 -18.47
C ILE A 841 0.29 -14.05 -18.45
N SER A 842 1.57 -14.40 -18.50
CA SER A 842 2.69 -13.46 -18.45
C SER A 842 2.70 -12.46 -19.61
N ASN A 843 2.17 -12.87 -20.78
CA ASN A 843 2.13 -12.04 -21.98
C ASN A 843 0.92 -11.10 -22.04
N ALA A 844 -0.07 -11.28 -21.15
CA ALA A 844 -1.22 -10.40 -21.07
C ALA A 844 -0.90 -9.19 -20.16
N ASN A 845 -0.62 -8.04 -20.79
CA ASN A 845 -0.18 -6.84 -20.07
C ASN A 845 -1.13 -5.65 -20.21
N THR A 846 -2.23 -5.77 -20.97
CA THR A 846 -3.28 -4.74 -21.03
C THR A 846 -4.65 -5.32 -20.67
N MET A 847 -5.36 -4.63 -19.78
CA MET A 847 -6.71 -4.95 -19.31
C MET A 847 -7.64 -3.80 -19.67
N ILE A 848 -8.73 -4.08 -20.38
CA ILE A 848 -9.77 -3.09 -20.71
C ILE A 848 -11.08 -3.58 -20.10
N ILE A 849 -11.71 -2.78 -19.25
CA ILE A 849 -12.98 -3.11 -18.57
C ILE A 849 -14.04 -2.14 -19.06
N HIS A 850 -14.97 -2.60 -19.90
CA HIS A 850 -15.92 -1.73 -20.62
C HIS A 850 -16.95 -1.03 -19.70
N ASP A 851 -17.52 -1.77 -18.75
CA ASP A 851 -18.59 -1.32 -17.83
C ASP A 851 -18.08 -1.42 -16.38
N ALA A 852 -16.98 -0.74 -16.06
CA ALA A 852 -16.33 -0.83 -14.76
C ALA A 852 -17.23 -0.35 -13.60
N ASP A 853 -18.15 0.60 -13.87
CA ASP A 853 -19.13 1.12 -12.91
C ASP A 853 -20.08 0.06 -12.35
N ARG A 854 -20.28 -1.04 -13.09
CA ARG A 854 -21.18 -2.14 -12.71
C ARG A 854 -20.49 -3.24 -11.91
N LEU A 855 -19.17 -3.26 -11.87
CA LEU A 855 -18.39 -4.28 -11.17
C LEU A 855 -18.11 -3.86 -9.74
N GLY A 856 -18.01 -4.84 -8.83
CA GLY A 856 -17.63 -4.59 -7.45
C GLY A 856 -16.15 -4.24 -7.29
N LEU A 857 -15.76 -3.53 -6.21
CA LEU A 857 -14.37 -3.10 -6.00
C LEU A 857 -13.39 -4.28 -5.93
N SER A 858 -13.69 -5.32 -5.15
CA SER A 858 -12.87 -6.56 -5.14
C SER A 858 -12.79 -7.26 -6.50
N GLN A 859 -13.82 -7.18 -7.35
CA GLN A 859 -13.77 -7.75 -8.69
C GLN A 859 -12.87 -6.94 -9.61
N LEU A 860 -13.00 -5.61 -9.59
CA LEU A 860 -12.13 -4.71 -10.34
C LEU A 860 -10.67 -4.92 -9.96
N TYR A 861 -10.39 -5.06 -8.67
CA TYR A 861 -9.05 -5.33 -8.17
C TYR A 861 -8.50 -6.69 -8.61
N GLN A 862 -9.31 -7.76 -8.49
CA GLN A 862 -8.91 -9.09 -8.94
C GLN A 862 -8.67 -9.14 -10.45
N LEU A 863 -9.50 -8.46 -11.25
CA LEU A 863 -9.33 -8.34 -12.70
C LEU A 863 -8.06 -7.56 -13.03
N ARG A 864 -7.86 -6.39 -12.41
CA ARG A 864 -6.63 -5.58 -12.56
C ARG A 864 -5.39 -6.43 -12.28
N GLY A 865 -5.38 -7.16 -11.18
CA GLY A 865 -4.26 -8.03 -10.79
C GLY A 865 -4.00 -9.23 -11.72
N ARG A 866 -4.80 -9.45 -12.77
CA ARG A 866 -4.54 -10.48 -13.79
C ARG A 866 -3.49 -10.06 -14.81
N VAL A 867 -3.26 -8.77 -15.01
CA VAL A 867 -2.20 -8.24 -15.89
C VAL A 867 -0.98 -7.77 -15.10
N GLY A 868 0.13 -7.48 -15.78
CA GLY A 868 1.34 -6.96 -15.14
C GLY A 868 2.06 -8.01 -14.30
N ARG A 869 2.29 -9.18 -14.91
CA ARG A 869 3.03 -10.30 -14.30
C ARG A 869 4.43 -10.48 -14.89
N SER A 870 4.75 -9.72 -15.94
CA SER A 870 6.07 -9.65 -16.53
C SER A 870 6.81 -8.41 -16.03
N ASN A 871 8.08 -8.28 -16.40
CA ASN A 871 8.88 -7.06 -16.21
C ASN A 871 8.47 -5.89 -17.12
N ARG A 872 7.35 -6.01 -17.86
CA ARG A 872 6.82 -4.96 -18.73
C ARG A 872 5.74 -4.18 -17.99
N MET A 873 5.68 -2.87 -18.26
CA MET A 873 4.60 -2.03 -17.75
C MET A 873 3.25 -2.53 -18.27
N ALA A 874 2.30 -2.65 -17.36
CA ALA A 874 0.94 -3.08 -17.67
C ALA A 874 -0.06 -1.96 -17.48
N TYR A 875 -1.14 -2.01 -18.26
CA TYR A 875 -2.16 -0.98 -18.32
C TYR A 875 -3.53 -1.56 -17.98
N ALA A 876 -4.33 -0.83 -17.20
CA ALA A 876 -5.70 -1.17 -16.86
C ALA A 876 -6.62 0.01 -17.16
N PHE A 877 -7.47 -0.12 -18.18
CA PHE A 877 -8.45 0.88 -18.58
C PHE A 877 -9.82 0.52 -18.02
N LEU A 878 -10.27 1.24 -16.99
CA LEU A 878 -11.59 1.12 -16.39
C LEU A 878 -12.53 2.14 -17.04
N MET A 879 -13.34 1.65 -17.98
CA MET A 879 -14.24 2.46 -18.77
C MET A 879 -15.67 2.44 -18.23
N TYR A 880 -16.42 3.50 -18.50
CA TYR A 880 -17.87 3.59 -18.24
C TYR A 880 -18.57 4.32 -19.39
N GLN A 881 -19.89 4.12 -19.52
CA GLN A 881 -20.66 4.67 -20.63
C GLN A 881 -20.61 6.21 -20.68
N ARG A 882 -20.43 6.78 -21.88
CA ARG A 882 -20.42 8.23 -22.12
C ARG A 882 -21.69 8.91 -21.62
N ASN A 883 -21.53 10.13 -21.08
CA ASN A 883 -22.64 10.97 -20.62
C ASN A 883 -23.53 10.32 -19.55
N LYS A 884 -23.03 9.29 -18.86
CA LYS A 884 -23.75 8.62 -17.77
C LYS A 884 -23.35 9.24 -16.45
N LEU A 885 -24.33 9.81 -15.74
CA LEU A 885 -24.13 10.20 -14.34
C LEU A 885 -23.88 8.94 -13.51
N LEU A 886 -22.68 8.82 -12.96
CA LEU A 886 -22.33 7.76 -12.03
C LEU A 886 -23.12 7.91 -10.73
N ARG A 887 -23.48 6.80 -10.12
CA ARG A 887 -23.97 6.82 -8.74
C ARG A 887 -22.79 7.10 -7.82
N GLU A 888 -23.04 7.79 -6.71
CA GLU A 888 -22.01 8.12 -5.70
C GLU A 888 -21.21 6.88 -5.24
N GLU A 889 -21.87 5.72 -5.08
CA GLU A 889 -21.22 4.44 -4.77
C GLU A 889 -20.27 3.94 -5.88
N ALA A 890 -20.61 4.17 -7.16
CA ALA A 890 -19.76 3.78 -8.27
C ALA A 890 -18.56 4.71 -8.40
N GLU A 891 -18.76 6.00 -8.20
CA GLU A 891 -17.70 7.00 -8.19
C GLU A 891 -16.69 6.75 -7.06
N LYS A 892 -17.16 6.54 -5.82
CA LYS A 892 -16.30 6.18 -4.67
C LYS A 892 -15.50 4.91 -4.92
N ARG A 893 -16.09 3.89 -5.56
CA ARG A 893 -15.37 2.64 -5.91
C ARG A 893 -14.32 2.85 -6.99
N LEU A 894 -14.65 3.60 -8.04
CA LEU A 894 -13.72 3.89 -9.13
C LEU A 894 -12.60 4.86 -8.71
N ALA A 895 -12.86 5.75 -7.75
CA ALA A 895 -11.83 6.56 -7.10
C ALA A 895 -10.90 5.68 -6.24
N ALA A 896 -11.47 4.84 -5.37
CA ALA A 896 -10.68 3.96 -4.51
C ALA A 896 -9.77 3.00 -5.30
N ILE A 897 -10.24 2.39 -6.39
CA ILE A 897 -9.38 1.52 -7.22
C ILE A 897 -8.23 2.28 -7.90
N ARG A 898 -8.38 3.59 -8.11
CA ARG A 898 -7.34 4.48 -8.67
C ARG A 898 -6.35 4.95 -7.60
N GLU A 899 -6.81 5.22 -6.38
CA GLU A 899 -5.95 5.61 -5.26
C GLU A 899 -5.06 4.44 -4.81
N PHE A 900 -5.57 3.21 -4.82
CA PHE A 900 -4.82 2.01 -4.45
C PHE A 900 -4.17 1.33 -5.67
N THR A 901 -3.42 2.08 -6.47
CA THR A 901 -2.61 1.59 -7.61
C THR A 901 -1.46 0.68 -7.16
N ASP A 902 -0.94 0.92 -5.97
CA ASP A 902 0.16 0.16 -5.41
C ASP A 902 -0.17 -1.31 -5.19
N LEU A 903 0.80 -2.13 -5.58
CA LEU A 903 0.92 -3.54 -5.29
C LEU A 903 0.96 -3.70 -3.76
N GLY A 904 0.02 -4.47 -3.17
CA GLY A 904 -0.02 -4.77 -1.72
C GLY A 904 -1.28 -4.22 -1.04
N SER A 905 -2.06 -3.43 -1.78
CA SER A 905 -3.27 -2.79 -1.29
C SER A 905 -4.47 -3.74 -1.15
N GLY A 906 -4.34 -5.03 -1.48
CA GLY A 906 -5.45 -6.00 -1.46
C GLY A 906 -6.16 -6.11 -0.11
N PHE A 907 -5.42 -5.95 1.00
CA PHE A 907 -5.98 -5.89 2.35
C PHE A 907 -6.81 -4.62 2.57
N LYS A 908 -6.25 -3.44 2.26
CA LYS A 908 -6.92 -2.13 2.38
C LYS A 908 -8.18 -2.08 1.52
N ILE A 909 -8.13 -2.68 0.33
CA ILE A 909 -9.24 -2.77 -0.60
C ILE A 909 -10.32 -3.73 -0.12
N ALA A 910 -9.97 -4.87 0.50
CA ALA A 910 -10.95 -5.77 1.08
C ALA A 910 -11.71 -5.13 2.25
N MET A 911 -11.03 -4.31 3.05
CA MET A 911 -11.65 -3.51 4.11
C MET A 911 -12.58 -2.44 3.54
N ARG A 912 -12.15 -1.70 2.51
CA ARG A 912 -12.98 -0.69 1.86
C ARG A 912 -14.17 -1.31 1.11
N ASP A 913 -14.01 -2.49 0.50
CA ASP A 913 -15.10 -3.24 -0.16
C ASP A 913 -16.11 -3.76 0.88
N LEU A 914 -15.66 -4.14 2.08
CA LEU A 914 -16.54 -4.49 3.21
C LEU A 914 -17.35 -3.29 3.69
N GLU A 915 -16.72 -2.12 3.82
CA GLU A 915 -17.40 -0.87 4.19
C GLU A 915 -18.43 -0.45 3.14
N ILE A 916 -18.06 -0.51 1.85
CA ILE A 916 -18.89 -0.07 0.74
C ILE A 916 -20.06 -1.04 0.47
N ARG A 917 -19.85 -2.36 0.57
CA ARG A 917 -20.90 -3.36 0.30
C ARG A 917 -21.70 -3.75 1.53
N GLY A 918 -21.23 -3.42 2.73
CA GLY A 918 -21.76 -3.95 3.99
C GLY A 918 -21.59 -5.48 4.13
N ALA A 919 -21.65 -5.98 5.36
CA ALA A 919 -21.40 -7.40 5.68
C ALA A 919 -22.46 -8.41 5.18
N GLY A 920 -23.46 -7.96 4.41
CA GLY A 920 -24.74 -8.65 4.21
C GLY A 920 -24.68 -10.01 3.49
N ASN A 921 -23.68 -10.24 2.63
CA ASN A 921 -23.58 -11.50 1.87
C ASN A 921 -22.66 -12.56 2.50
N LEU A 922 -22.05 -12.29 3.65
CA LEU A 922 -20.91 -13.08 4.15
C LEU A 922 -21.28 -14.27 5.04
N LEU A 923 -22.50 -14.30 5.56
CA LEU A 923 -22.87 -15.16 6.69
C LEU A 923 -24.13 -16.03 6.47
N GLY A 924 -24.62 -16.13 5.24
CA GLY A 924 -25.82 -16.88 4.89
C GLY A 924 -27.10 -16.08 5.12
N ALA A 925 -28.16 -16.43 4.39
CA ALA A 925 -29.39 -15.63 4.29
C ALA A 925 -30.09 -15.37 5.64
N GLU A 926 -29.98 -16.29 6.61
CA GLU A 926 -30.58 -16.11 7.95
C GLU A 926 -29.81 -15.12 8.84
N GLN A 927 -28.49 -15.02 8.68
CA GLN A 927 -27.65 -14.16 9.55
C GLN A 927 -27.66 -12.70 9.10
N HIS A 928 -27.88 -12.46 7.80
CA HIS A 928 -28.03 -11.13 7.23
C HIS A 928 -29.13 -10.30 7.92
N GLY A 929 -30.28 -10.91 8.21
CA GLY A 929 -31.38 -10.24 8.91
C GLY A 929 -31.12 -9.93 10.39
N HIS A 930 -30.11 -10.58 11.01
CA HIS A 930 -29.68 -10.26 12.37
C HIS A 930 -28.74 -9.06 12.39
N MET A 931 -27.81 -8.98 11.44
CA MET A 931 -26.90 -7.84 11.28
C MET A 931 -27.65 -6.55 10.93
N GLU A 932 -28.58 -6.60 9.98
CA GLU A 932 -29.42 -5.43 9.67
C GLU A 932 -30.20 -4.93 10.90
N ALA A 933 -30.56 -5.84 11.81
CA ALA A 933 -31.38 -5.48 12.96
C ALA A 933 -30.60 -4.75 14.07
N VAL A 934 -29.28 -4.96 14.19
CA VAL A 934 -28.46 -4.37 15.27
C VAL A 934 -27.26 -3.54 14.82
N GLY A 935 -26.87 -3.61 13.54
CA GLY A 935 -25.63 -3.03 13.04
C GLY A 935 -24.45 -4.01 13.09
N TYR A 936 -23.50 -3.85 12.17
CA TYR A 936 -22.35 -4.75 12.02
C TYR A 936 -21.44 -4.76 13.26
N ASP A 937 -21.01 -3.59 13.73
CA ASP A 937 -20.06 -3.49 14.85
C ASP A 937 -20.64 -4.08 16.15
N MET A 938 -21.89 -3.78 16.45
CA MET A 938 -22.60 -4.33 17.61
C MET A 938 -22.75 -5.85 17.50
N TYR A 939 -23.03 -6.38 16.31
CA TYR A 939 -23.08 -7.82 16.08
C TYR A 939 -21.72 -8.48 16.35
N CYS A 940 -20.64 -7.88 15.88
CA CYS A 940 -19.27 -8.38 16.09
C CYS A 940 -18.87 -8.34 17.57
N LYS A 941 -19.20 -7.26 18.29
CA LYS A 941 -19.00 -7.16 19.75
C LYS A 941 -19.71 -8.29 20.48
N MET A 942 -20.99 -8.55 20.16
CA MET A 942 -21.76 -9.66 20.74
C MET A 942 -21.17 -11.04 20.43
N LEU A 943 -20.63 -11.25 19.23
CA LEU A 943 -20.00 -12.52 18.84
C LEU A 943 -18.71 -12.74 19.62
N ASN A 944 -17.89 -11.71 19.79
CA ASN A 944 -16.65 -11.76 20.55
C ASN A 944 -16.90 -12.10 22.03
N GLU A 945 -17.87 -11.40 22.64
CA GLU A 945 -18.31 -11.70 24.01
C GLU A 945 -18.75 -13.16 24.14
N ALA A 946 -19.63 -13.64 23.25
CA ALA A 946 -20.14 -15.01 23.30
C ALA A 946 -19.03 -16.07 23.14
N VAL A 947 -18.02 -15.83 22.30
CA VAL A 947 -16.87 -16.74 22.14
C VAL A 947 -16.00 -16.76 23.39
N ARG A 948 -15.68 -15.60 23.99
CA ARG A 948 -14.88 -15.52 25.23
C ARG A 948 -15.54 -16.24 26.39
N THR A 949 -16.84 -16.01 26.60
CA THR A 949 -17.62 -16.70 27.64
C THR A 949 -17.56 -18.22 27.46
N LEU A 950 -17.65 -18.71 26.22
CA LEU A 950 -17.59 -20.14 25.92
C LEU A 950 -16.18 -20.74 26.05
N LYS A 951 -15.12 -19.94 25.85
CA LYS A 951 -13.72 -20.33 26.10
C LYS A 951 -13.34 -20.39 27.59
N GLY A 952 -14.23 -19.93 28.48
CA GLY A 952 -13.96 -19.90 29.92
C GLY A 952 -13.04 -18.76 30.35
N GLU A 953 -12.81 -17.78 29.48
CA GLU A 953 -12.18 -16.50 29.87
C GLU A 953 -13.15 -15.78 30.82
N ALA A 954 -12.66 -15.34 31.99
CA ALA A 954 -13.50 -14.71 33.00
C ALA A 954 -14.24 -13.51 32.40
N GLU A 955 -15.55 -13.42 32.64
CA GLU A 955 -16.28 -12.17 32.45
C GLU A 955 -15.69 -11.14 33.40
N ASP A 956 -14.80 -10.29 32.91
CA ASP A 956 -14.71 -8.94 33.45
C ASP A 956 -16.06 -8.29 33.13
N GLU A 957 -17.02 -8.40 34.05
CA GLU A 957 -18.21 -7.56 34.06
C GLU A 957 -17.73 -6.11 34.29
N GLY A 958 -17.22 -5.47 33.24
CA GLY A 958 -16.91 -4.04 33.25
C GLY A 958 -18.19 -3.27 33.56
N PHE A 959 -18.16 -2.41 34.58
CA PHE A 959 -19.23 -1.46 34.85
C PHE A 959 -18.91 -0.13 34.18
N THR A 960 -19.92 0.61 33.75
CA THR A 960 -19.72 1.95 33.17
C THR A 960 -19.74 3.00 34.26
N THR A 961 -18.80 3.94 34.22
CA THR A 961 -18.77 5.09 35.14
C THR A 961 -19.34 6.34 34.46
N THR A 962 -20.37 6.96 35.06
CA THR A 962 -20.93 8.23 34.61
C THR A 962 -20.52 9.36 35.55
N MET A 963 -20.39 10.56 35.00
CA MET A 963 -20.08 11.75 35.80
C MET A 963 -20.93 12.93 35.35
N ASP A 964 -21.78 13.41 36.26
CA ASP A 964 -22.65 14.56 36.05
C ASP A 964 -22.35 15.64 37.10
N LEU A 965 -21.46 16.55 36.72
CA LEU A 965 -21.05 17.69 37.52
C LEU A 965 -21.55 18.99 36.88
N ASN A 966 -21.77 20.01 37.72
CA ASN A 966 -22.20 21.34 37.28
C ASN A 966 -21.01 22.18 36.82
N VAL A 967 -20.37 21.76 35.73
CA VAL A 967 -19.16 22.38 35.16
C VAL A 967 -19.36 22.68 33.67
N ASP A 968 -18.96 23.88 33.24
CA ASP A 968 -18.98 24.32 31.84
C ASP A 968 -17.80 23.67 31.08
N ALA A 969 -17.99 22.42 30.64
CA ALA A 969 -16.97 21.57 30.02
C ALA A 969 -17.42 21.14 28.60
N PHE A 970 -16.92 21.83 27.58
CA PHE A 970 -17.21 21.54 26.16
C PHE A 970 -16.14 22.15 25.23
N ILE A 971 -16.15 21.75 23.96
CA ILE A 971 -15.25 22.23 22.91
C ILE A 971 -15.95 23.35 22.12
N PRO A 972 -15.54 24.62 22.28
CA PRO A 972 -16.18 25.73 21.57
C PRO A 972 -16.02 25.65 20.05
N ASP A 973 -17.03 26.08 19.29
CA ASP A 973 -16.96 26.20 17.82
C ASP A 973 -15.85 27.15 17.36
N SER A 974 -15.49 28.13 18.20
CA SER A 974 -14.38 29.05 17.94
C SER A 974 -13.00 28.39 18.03
N TYR A 975 -12.90 27.20 18.64
CA TYR A 975 -11.65 26.47 18.80
C TYR A 975 -11.55 25.32 17.80
N ILE A 976 -12.59 24.49 17.71
CA ILE A 976 -12.71 23.44 16.69
C ILE A 976 -14.03 23.68 15.91
N PRO A 977 -13.98 24.33 14.74
CA PRO A 977 -15.17 24.61 13.93
C PRO A 977 -15.73 23.36 13.25
N ASN A 978 -14.86 22.42 12.88
CA ASN A 978 -15.23 21.21 12.17
C ASN A 978 -15.87 20.21 13.16
N GLU A 979 -17.14 19.86 12.92
CA GLU A 979 -17.88 18.94 13.78
C GLU A 979 -17.27 17.52 13.83
N TYR A 980 -16.65 17.05 12.75
CA TYR A 980 -16.01 15.72 12.70
C TYR A 980 -14.79 15.65 13.59
N GLN A 981 -13.88 16.61 13.44
CA GLN A 981 -12.70 16.72 14.30
C GLN A 981 -13.11 16.90 15.76
N LYS A 982 -14.15 17.69 16.01
CA LYS A 982 -14.69 17.88 17.36
C LYS A 982 -15.15 16.55 17.96
N LEU A 983 -15.88 15.72 17.20
CA LEU A 983 -16.31 14.38 17.65
C LEU A 983 -15.14 13.44 17.90
N ASP A 984 -14.12 13.43 17.03
CA ASP A 984 -12.91 12.64 17.22
C ASP A 984 -12.21 13.00 18.53
N ILE A 985 -11.98 14.29 18.75
CA ILE A 985 -11.39 14.79 19.99
C ILE A 985 -12.25 14.42 21.20
N TYR A 986 -13.59 14.56 21.14
CA TYR A 986 -14.46 14.12 22.23
C TYR A 986 -14.31 12.63 22.55
N LYS A 987 -14.25 11.78 21.52
CA LYS A 987 -14.07 10.34 21.66
C LYS A 987 -12.74 10.00 22.33
N ARG A 988 -11.66 10.67 21.89
CA ARG A 988 -10.32 10.46 22.42
C ARG A 988 -10.18 10.96 23.86
N ILE A 989 -10.76 12.13 24.17
CA ILE A 989 -10.86 12.61 25.55
C ILE A 989 -11.65 11.63 26.43
N ALA A 990 -12.74 11.05 25.92
CA ALA A 990 -13.53 10.07 26.67
C ALA A 990 -12.79 8.74 26.92
N ALA A 991 -11.73 8.45 26.17
CA ALA A 991 -10.90 7.25 26.28
C ALA A 991 -9.68 7.43 27.20
N ILE A 992 -9.44 8.62 27.74
CA ILE A 992 -8.33 8.88 28.68
C ILE A 992 -8.52 8.04 29.95
N GLU A 993 -7.53 7.23 30.30
CA GLU A 993 -7.54 6.34 31.48
C GLU A 993 -6.65 6.87 32.63
N ASN A 994 -5.68 7.73 32.34
CA ASN A 994 -4.68 8.19 33.32
C ASN A 994 -4.23 9.66 33.08
N GLU A 995 -3.41 10.18 33.99
CA GLU A 995 -2.95 11.59 33.97
C GLU A 995 -1.90 11.83 32.87
N GLU A 996 -1.10 10.81 32.50
CA GLU A 996 -0.11 10.87 31.42
C GLU A 996 -0.80 11.02 30.05
N GLU A 997 -1.85 10.24 29.79
CA GLU A 997 -2.68 10.35 28.58
C GLU A 997 -3.40 11.71 28.48
N MET A 998 -3.75 12.32 29.62
CA MET A 998 -4.31 13.67 29.65
C MET A 998 -3.27 14.72 29.23
N GLU A 999 -2.02 14.59 29.73
CA GLU A 999 -0.91 15.47 29.35
C GLU A 999 -0.62 15.34 27.85
N ASP A 1000 -0.52 14.11 27.34
CA ASP A 1000 -0.33 13.84 25.90
C ASP A 1000 -1.44 14.47 25.04
N MET A 1001 -2.70 14.33 25.45
CA MET A 1001 -3.84 14.92 24.75
C MET A 1001 -3.84 16.46 24.82
N THR A 1002 -3.36 17.02 25.93
CA THR A 1002 -3.20 18.47 26.11
C THR A 1002 -2.16 19.00 25.14
N GLU A 1003 -0.99 18.37 25.08
CA GLU A 1003 0.07 18.75 24.14
C GLU A 1003 -0.41 18.67 22.69
N GLU A 1004 -1.13 17.61 22.33
CA GLU A 1004 -1.68 17.46 20.98
C GLU A 1004 -2.71 18.54 20.64
N LEU A 1005 -3.61 18.89 21.56
CA LEU A 1005 -4.61 19.93 21.29
C LEU A 1005 -3.96 21.30 21.07
N ILE A 1006 -2.94 21.62 21.88
CA ILE A 1006 -2.15 22.84 21.70
C ILE A 1006 -1.48 22.85 20.32
N ASP A 1007 -0.89 21.72 19.94
CA ASP A 1007 -0.15 21.58 18.71
C ASP A 1007 -1.04 21.61 17.44
N ARG A 1008 -2.26 21.09 17.54
CA ARG A 1008 -3.21 21.02 16.41
C ARG A 1008 -4.08 22.26 16.24
N TYR A 1009 -4.46 22.90 17.34
CA TYR A 1009 -5.50 23.93 17.36
C TYR A 1009 -5.07 25.22 18.08
N GLY A 1010 -3.84 25.28 18.61
CA GLY A 1010 -3.35 26.39 19.41
C GLY A 1010 -3.88 26.37 20.85
N ASP A 1011 -3.79 27.52 21.54
CA ASP A 1011 -4.10 27.66 22.97
C ASP A 1011 -5.46 27.08 23.40
N ILE A 1012 -5.42 26.22 24.43
CA ILE A 1012 -6.62 25.52 24.91
C ILE A 1012 -7.55 26.47 25.70
N PRO A 1013 -8.84 26.60 25.33
CA PRO A 1013 -9.81 27.34 26.11
C PRO A 1013 -10.07 26.70 27.48
N ARG A 1014 -10.37 27.52 28.51
CA ARG A 1014 -10.69 27.03 29.87
C ARG A 1014 -11.79 25.96 29.92
N LYS A 1015 -12.71 25.97 28.96
CA LYS A 1015 -13.83 25.02 28.85
C LYS A 1015 -13.35 23.63 28.41
N VAL A 1016 -12.31 23.56 27.58
CA VAL A 1016 -11.69 22.31 27.11
C VAL A 1016 -10.77 21.75 28.18
N MET A 1017 -10.01 22.57 28.90
CA MET A 1017 -9.23 22.12 30.07
C MET A 1017 -10.12 21.44 31.12
N LYS A 1018 -11.28 22.03 31.43
CA LYS A 1018 -12.27 21.42 32.33
C LYS A 1018 -12.82 20.09 31.82
N LEU A 1019 -12.94 19.93 30.50
CA LEU A 1019 -13.38 18.68 29.88
C LEU A 1019 -12.35 17.56 30.05
N LEU A 1020 -11.06 17.89 29.88
CA LEU A 1020 -9.95 16.97 30.14
C LEU A 1020 -9.90 16.55 31.62
N GLU A 1021 -10.01 17.51 32.56
CA GLU A 1021 -10.08 17.22 33.99
C GLU A 1021 -11.26 16.30 34.35
N VAL A 1022 -12.42 16.52 33.71
CA VAL A 1022 -13.60 15.68 33.86
C VAL A 1022 -13.33 14.25 33.38
N ALA A 1023 -12.67 14.06 32.25
CA ALA A 1023 -12.32 12.72 31.75
C ALA A 1023 -11.38 11.97 32.72
N THR A 1024 -10.33 12.63 33.21
CA THR A 1024 -9.38 12.05 34.16
C THR A 1024 -10.06 11.66 35.48
N LEU A 1025 -11.01 12.48 35.96
CA LEU A 1025 -11.79 12.16 37.15
C LEU A 1025 -12.76 11.00 36.94
N LYS A 1026 -13.34 10.86 35.74
CA LYS A 1026 -14.16 9.70 35.36
C LYS A 1026 -13.32 8.41 35.40
N ALA A 1027 -12.10 8.43 34.85
CA ALA A 1027 -11.19 7.29 34.88
C ALA A 1027 -10.75 6.94 36.31
N LEU A 1028 -10.46 7.96 37.11
CA LEU A 1028 -10.16 7.80 38.54
C LEU A 1028 -11.35 7.17 39.29
N ALA A 1029 -12.58 7.64 39.06
CA ALA A 1029 -13.79 7.07 39.63
C ALA A 1029 -13.99 5.60 39.22
N HIS A 1030 -13.74 5.28 37.96
CA HIS A 1030 -13.76 3.91 37.46
C HIS A 1030 -12.74 3.01 38.20
N SER A 1031 -11.51 3.49 38.40
CA SER A 1031 -10.46 2.72 39.11
C SER A 1031 -10.80 2.39 40.57
N VAL A 1032 -11.70 3.16 41.20
CA VAL A 1032 -12.13 2.94 42.60
C VAL A 1032 -13.51 2.28 42.71
N TYR A 1033 -14.01 1.65 41.65
CA TYR A 1033 -15.31 0.98 41.61
C TYR A 1033 -16.53 1.92 41.80
N VAL A 1034 -16.44 3.19 41.39
CA VAL A 1034 -17.56 4.14 41.39
C VAL A 1034 -18.27 4.10 40.02
N THR A 1035 -19.59 3.84 40.03
CA THR A 1035 -20.45 3.76 38.83
C THR A 1035 -21.04 5.11 38.43
N ALA A 1036 -21.28 6.01 39.39
CA ALA A 1036 -21.82 7.33 39.10
C ALA A 1036 -21.32 8.37 40.10
N VAL A 1037 -20.98 9.56 39.60
CA VAL A 1037 -20.72 10.76 40.40
C VAL A 1037 -21.72 11.84 39.98
N GLU A 1038 -22.65 12.21 40.87
CA GLU A 1038 -23.70 13.20 40.60
C GLU A 1038 -23.59 14.40 41.53
N GLN A 1039 -23.75 15.62 41.00
CA GLN A 1039 -23.88 16.84 41.79
C GLN A 1039 -25.34 17.28 41.89
N LYS A 1040 -25.91 17.28 43.10
CA LYS A 1040 -27.26 17.80 43.39
C LYS A 1040 -27.17 19.00 44.32
N GLY A 1041 -27.18 20.21 43.75
CA GLY A 1041 -27.00 21.45 44.50
C GLY A 1041 -25.60 21.54 45.12
N GLU A 1042 -25.53 21.53 46.45
CA GLU A 1042 -24.25 21.54 47.21
C GLU A 1042 -23.78 20.12 47.64
N GLN A 1043 -24.53 19.07 47.27
CA GLN A 1043 -24.19 17.69 47.60
C GLN A 1043 -23.55 16.97 46.40
N TYR A 1044 -22.52 16.16 46.68
CA TYR A 1044 -21.85 15.29 45.71
C TYR A 1044 -22.09 13.83 46.09
N ILE A 1045 -22.67 13.07 45.19
CA ILE A 1045 -23.14 11.70 45.41
C ILE A 1045 -22.26 10.75 44.59
N PHE A 1046 -21.62 9.79 45.25
CA PHE A 1046 -20.76 8.78 44.65
C PHE A 1046 -21.42 7.41 44.84
N THR A 1047 -21.85 6.80 43.75
CA THR A 1047 -22.53 5.49 43.75
C THR A 1047 -21.52 4.39 43.45
N MET A 1048 -21.36 3.43 44.35
CA MET A 1048 -20.39 2.33 44.23
C MET A 1048 -20.98 1.16 43.44
N TYR A 1049 -20.11 0.39 42.79
CA TYR A 1049 -20.46 -0.87 42.18
C TYR A 1049 -20.75 -1.94 43.26
N GLU A 1050 -21.84 -2.70 43.11
CA GLU A 1050 -22.30 -3.66 44.13
C GLU A 1050 -21.28 -4.78 44.40
N LYS A 1051 -20.49 -5.16 43.39
CA LYS A 1051 -19.42 -6.18 43.49
C LYS A 1051 -18.03 -5.55 43.65
N ALA A 1052 -17.95 -4.30 44.12
CA ALA A 1052 -16.67 -3.61 44.32
C ALA A 1052 -15.75 -4.39 45.28
N LYS A 1053 -14.50 -4.63 44.87
CA LYS A 1053 -13.46 -5.25 45.70
C LYS A 1053 -12.84 -4.21 46.64
N VAL A 1054 -13.60 -3.81 47.66
CA VAL A 1054 -13.19 -2.82 48.67
C VAL A 1054 -13.18 -3.43 50.07
N ARG A 1055 -12.29 -2.95 50.94
CA ARG A 1055 -12.20 -3.31 52.36
C ARG A 1055 -13.23 -2.54 53.20
N PRO A 1056 -14.34 -3.17 53.63
CA PRO A 1056 -15.39 -2.45 54.34
C PRO A 1056 -14.93 -1.94 55.71
N GLU A 1057 -13.90 -2.55 56.32
CA GLU A 1057 -13.39 -2.13 57.63
C GLU A 1057 -12.76 -0.73 57.63
N LYS A 1058 -12.31 -0.25 56.46
CA LYS A 1058 -11.67 1.08 56.31
C LYS A 1058 -12.66 2.22 56.07
N ILE A 1059 -13.94 1.93 55.81
CA ILE A 1059 -14.97 2.94 55.55
C ILE A 1059 -15.14 3.93 56.74
N PRO A 1060 -15.17 3.48 58.01
CA PRO A 1060 -15.24 4.39 59.16
C PRO A 1060 -14.04 5.34 59.26
N GLU A 1061 -12.82 4.88 58.96
CA GLU A 1061 -11.60 5.69 58.98
C GLU A 1061 -11.66 6.80 57.92
N LEU A 1062 -12.12 6.45 56.71
CA LEU A 1062 -12.35 7.40 55.63
C LEU A 1062 -13.36 8.48 56.03
N ILE A 1063 -14.51 8.09 56.61
CA ILE A 1063 -15.53 9.06 57.06
C ILE A 1063 -14.97 10.00 58.15
N GLN A 1064 -14.14 9.48 59.06
CA GLN A 1064 -13.54 10.26 60.14
C GLN A 1064 -12.56 11.32 59.62
N GLN A 1065 -11.84 11.04 58.52
CA GLN A 1065 -10.94 11.99 57.85
C GLN A 1065 -11.65 13.26 57.38
N TYR A 1066 -12.92 13.14 56.97
CA TYR A 1066 -13.76 14.25 56.50
C TYR A 1066 -14.61 14.90 57.61
N LYS A 1067 -14.37 14.58 58.89
CA LYS A 1067 -14.99 15.25 60.07
C LYS A 1067 -16.52 15.42 59.99
N GLY A 1068 -17.21 14.48 59.34
CA GLY A 1068 -18.68 14.47 59.19
C GLY A 1068 -19.23 15.14 57.94
N ASP A 1069 -18.39 15.66 57.05
CA ASP A 1069 -18.78 16.20 55.73
C ASP A 1069 -19.02 15.08 54.70
N LEU A 1070 -18.41 13.91 54.88
CA LEU A 1070 -18.68 12.70 54.10
C LEU A 1070 -19.58 11.74 54.89
N THR A 1071 -20.61 11.21 54.26
CA THR A 1071 -21.54 10.22 54.84
C THR A 1071 -21.67 9.01 53.94
N PHE A 1072 -21.79 7.81 54.52
CA PHE A 1072 -21.99 6.57 53.78
C PHE A 1072 -23.40 6.03 54.06
N LYS A 1073 -24.11 5.65 52.99
CA LYS A 1073 -25.42 5.00 53.03
C LYS A 1073 -25.29 3.58 52.49
N PRO A 1074 -25.54 2.55 53.31
CA PRO A 1074 -25.55 1.16 52.88
C PRO A 1074 -26.89 0.84 52.18
N GLU A 1075 -27.15 1.50 51.06
CA GLU A 1075 -28.26 1.19 50.14
C GLU A 1075 -27.79 0.15 49.09
N GLU A 1076 -28.70 -0.42 48.31
CA GLU A 1076 -28.39 -1.22 47.12
C GLU A 1076 -28.77 -0.38 45.89
N PRO A 1077 -27.82 0.25 45.18
CA PRO A 1077 -26.34 0.20 45.35
C PRO A 1077 -25.79 1.12 46.47
N PRO A 1078 -24.56 0.88 46.99
CA PRO A 1078 -24.00 1.67 48.10
C PRO A 1078 -23.61 3.09 47.68
N VAL A 1079 -23.83 4.08 48.56
CA VAL A 1079 -23.64 5.50 48.20
C VAL A 1079 -22.83 6.27 49.24
N PHE A 1080 -21.85 7.06 48.79
CA PHE A 1080 -21.21 8.11 49.60
C PHE A 1080 -21.75 9.48 49.22
N ILE A 1081 -22.06 10.31 50.21
CA ILE A 1081 -22.57 11.67 50.02
C ILE A 1081 -21.63 12.64 50.73
N TYR A 1082 -21.04 13.55 49.97
CA TYR A 1082 -20.24 14.66 50.50
C TYR A 1082 -21.08 15.94 50.51
N GLU A 1083 -21.11 16.62 51.66
CA GLU A 1083 -21.77 17.90 51.89
C GLU A 1083 -20.97 18.71 52.93
N GLU A 1084 -20.53 19.91 52.57
CA GLU A 1084 -19.71 20.75 53.45
C GLU A 1084 -20.59 21.41 54.55
N LYS A 1085 -20.53 20.90 55.79
CA LYS A 1085 -21.41 21.35 56.88
C LYS A 1085 -20.95 22.65 57.57
N LYS A 1086 -19.69 23.07 57.38
CA LYS A 1086 -19.12 24.28 58.01
C LYS A 1086 -18.90 25.41 56.98
N LYS A 1087 -19.97 26.14 56.64
CA LYS A 1087 -19.85 27.37 55.84
C LYS A 1087 -19.10 28.47 56.60
N ASN A 1088 -17.84 28.68 56.25
CA ASN A 1088 -17.16 29.93 56.59
C ASN A 1088 -17.68 31.00 55.61
N ARG A 1089 -18.46 31.99 56.09
CA ARG A 1089 -19.15 33.03 55.27
C ARG A 1089 -18.24 33.92 54.40
N LYS A 1090 -16.93 33.67 54.35
CA LYS A 1090 -15.93 34.37 53.52
C LYS A 1090 -15.10 33.44 52.60
N ALA A 1091 -15.36 32.13 52.57
CA ALA A 1091 -14.64 31.22 51.67
C ALA A 1091 -15.22 31.30 50.24
N LYS A 1092 -14.34 31.42 49.23
CA LYS A 1092 -14.71 31.22 47.82
C LYS A 1092 -15.33 29.82 47.67
N ALA A 1093 -16.36 29.70 46.84
CA ALA A 1093 -16.90 28.40 46.46
C ALA A 1093 -15.75 27.49 45.98
N VAL A 1094 -15.58 26.35 46.63
CA VAL A 1094 -14.56 25.36 46.28
C VAL A 1094 -14.93 24.78 44.92
N ASP A 1095 -13.95 24.62 44.03
CA ASP A 1095 -14.18 24.05 42.70
C ASP A 1095 -14.72 22.61 42.83
N ALA A 1096 -15.81 22.32 42.13
CA ALA A 1096 -16.47 21.02 42.14
C ALA A 1096 -15.50 19.88 41.78
N LEU A 1097 -14.60 20.13 40.82
CA LEU A 1097 -13.61 19.15 40.37
C LEU A 1097 -12.59 18.82 41.47
N VAL A 1098 -12.19 19.81 42.28
CA VAL A 1098 -11.25 19.62 43.39
C VAL A 1098 -11.88 18.80 44.52
N VAL A 1099 -13.15 19.05 44.83
CA VAL A 1099 -13.89 18.26 45.83
C VAL A 1099 -13.97 16.80 45.40
N VAL A 1100 -14.37 16.55 44.15
CA VAL A 1100 -14.48 15.20 43.58
C VAL A 1100 -13.11 14.50 43.54
N LYS A 1101 -12.04 15.16 43.07
CA LYS A 1101 -10.67 14.62 43.05
C LYS A 1101 -10.23 14.15 44.43
N ASN A 1102 -10.46 14.97 45.46
CA ASN A 1102 -10.04 14.67 46.82
C ASN A 1102 -10.79 13.45 47.39
N VAL A 1103 -12.10 13.37 47.21
CA VAL A 1103 -12.92 12.24 47.69
C VAL A 1103 -12.53 10.94 46.98
N LEU A 1104 -12.37 10.96 45.66
CA LEU A 1104 -11.96 9.78 44.89
C LEU A 1104 -10.55 9.29 45.27
N ASN A 1105 -9.61 10.22 45.48
CA ASN A 1105 -8.26 9.86 45.94
C ASN A 1105 -8.28 9.23 47.34
N ALA A 1106 -9.14 9.71 48.24
CA ALA A 1106 -9.30 9.10 49.55
C ALA A 1106 -9.97 7.71 49.47
N MET A 1107 -10.89 7.50 48.52
CA MET A 1107 -11.49 6.19 48.25
C MET A 1107 -10.48 5.15 47.74
N LYS A 1108 -9.35 5.53 47.14
CA LYS A 1108 -8.27 4.57 46.79
C LYS A 1108 -7.79 3.77 48.00
N ALA A 1109 -7.83 4.36 49.21
CA ALA A 1109 -7.41 3.68 50.43
C ALA A 1109 -8.30 2.46 50.78
N LEU A 1110 -9.51 2.40 50.21
CA LEU A 1110 -10.46 1.30 50.38
C LEU A 1110 -10.15 0.08 49.50
N LEU A 1111 -9.30 0.20 48.47
CA LEU A 1111 -9.01 -0.89 47.55
C LEU A 1111 -8.15 -1.99 48.20
N ASP A 1112 -8.37 -3.23 47.76
CA ASP A 1112 -7.43 -4.33 47.98
C ASP A 1112 -6.23 -4.14 47.06
N THR A 1113 -5.09 -3.75 47.63
CA THR A 1113 -3.76 -4.01 47.04
C THR A 1113 -3.44 -5.48 47.10
#